data_AF-A0A8H4J8V9-F1
#
_entry.id   AF-A0A8H4J8V9-F1
#
_cell.length_a   1.000
_cell.length_b   1.000
_cell.length_c   1.000
_cell.angle_alpha   90.00
_cell.angle_beta   90.00
_cell.angle_gamma   90.00
#
_symmetry.space_group_name_H-M   'P 1'
#
loop_
_entity.id
_entity.type
_entity.pdbx_description
1 polymer ?
#
loop_
_entity_poly.entity_id
_entity_poly.type
_entity_poly.pdbx_seq_one_letter_code
_entity_poly.pdbx_strand_id
1 'polypeptide(L)'
;MSPPEEHHGLKSKWPEALDLAGSNSPCRLEGEIGDLVVLGEIPSAIDGTFYRVMCDPFVPPDPNNVPIDGDGHVSAFRIHDGRVDMRIKYVETERYKLERKAGKALFGLYRNPYTHHPCVRAAVDSTANTNMVFWSNRLLALKEVACPYEMDPDTLETICYDPFGDQIKAKAFTAHPKVDPYSKELVVFGYEAKGLGTKDIVIYALDEQGIKHDEQWIESPWCAFIHDCVITPNWIVLLLWPFEAKVERMKAGKQHWAWSYDLPATFIVVPRRKTSKVPSSWRQGEHRVYHWKNCMPIHTGGAWEEDNGKLHLESSRVHDNAFPFFPPEDGRQPSPDAKADYVRWEIDLNAPTGTQMVDPQVIVDVPSEFPRMDERFMTHKHEFIFLNVFIPETSQGGTNIFHGLNGLAMHSHYTGETRWFFAGKDSLVQEPIFIPRTADAPEGDGWIIAMVERRAANRSELVVLDTKEFEKPVAIIQLPMHVKAQIHGNWVDAKSRKSAEPIRALHQYQFPQRRIDTTSATGEVKAPSAYPIINLLLTASPHPLPRHRKGLPKARTGCMTCRIRKIKCDEARPGCQRCIGTGRKCDGYGDTDSVTQQNLIIRERPPITRALNNDLGVELSFHAFDYYRGHVSHQVGDTVDSDFWGNLVLRLAPTDPAIRHAISAISLMYAEKTKDTTDICPNYRPAIVEYNKAILAVRSWPLATESRVKPLLVCLLFVCIEFMLGHEHQNAAKMHILQGRRLLANIKDRKTPEIDIIRQYLAPIYLRLAYVGNDRVEFPQHLLQMTTAPLKFASLADARCVLYYLVDIGFTLIYEVKSYRSNGTHEALDTEGDTLQSRYKHITREMANWRHAFQAYLAFSDLDAPDTRIAKLLTQRHCLMIVLLDSMVSGSDYVCDRNGLCDFSIATDCATFVVNYDNDIMQGPSFTFESEVVGPVYWIAAKCRQPDIRRRALELLYEREKTNRVESLTMIKHTIAMATRVIEIEEEGLEIPRGTKHIQDYPNKYEIISREESSEWAEGFLTDQKEQWPVLWDLGSHSCDVPTKLTGITVAREKKELDEGLAKGWPRERLVWPYGITRERRVLSVVVKRHTADDLWLEYIREPLAADGEYRVMKEHIRFA
;
A
#
# COMPACT_ATOMS: atom_id res chain seq x y z
N MET A 1 -3.06 -15.73 35.62
CA MET A 1 -2.68 -17.07 35.12
C MET A 1 -3.96 -17.85 34.86
N SER A 2 -4.28 -18.15 33.61
CA SER A 2 -5.26 -19.20 33.30
C SER A 2 -4.72 -20.55 33.79
N PRO A 3 -5.58 -21.53 34.12
CA PRO A 3 -5.11 -22.91 34.26
C PRO A 3 -4.39 -23.34 32.97
N PRO A 4 -3.36 -24.20 33.04
CA PRO A 4 -2.74 -24.74 31.84
C PRO A 4 -3.81 -25.50 31.06
N GLU A 5 -4.21 -24.96 29.91
CA GLU A 5 -5.11 -25.69 29.03
C GLU A 5 -4.42 -26.98 28.61
N GLU A 6 -5.06 -28.12 28.91
CA GLU A 6 -4.59 -29.42 28.43
C GLU A 6 -4.80 -29.50 26.92
N HIS A 7 -3.95 -28.84 26.15
CA HIS A 7 -3.89 -28.95 24.68
C HIS A 7 -3.45 -30.37 24.22
N HIS A 8 -3.55 -31.39 25.08
CA HIS A 8 -3.17 -32.79 24.86
C HIS A 8 -1.75 -32.98 24.27
N GLY A 9 -0.81 -32.11 24.66
CA GLY A 9 0.58 -32.11 24.18
C GLY A 9 0.83 -31.39 22.85
N LEU A 10 -0.19 -30.78 22.25
CA LEU A 10 -0.05 -29.90 21.09
C LEU A 10 0.71 -28.63 21.49
N LYS A 11 1.58 -28.14 20.58
CA LYS A 11 2.39 -26.93 20.79
C LYS A 11 1.99 -25.85 19.79
N SER A 12 1.76 -24.63 20.28
CA SER A 12 1.61 -23.45 19.41
C SER A 12 2.97 -22.99 18.88
N LYS A 13 2.95 -22.27 17.75
CA LYS A 13 4.09 -21.46 17.29
C LYS A 13 4.10 -20.07 17.92
N TRP A 14 3.00 -19.67 18.56
CA TRP A 14 2.92 -18.43 19.32
C TRP A 14 3.57 -18.64 20.69
N PRO A 15 4.53 -17.78 21.10
CA PRO A 15 4.92 -17.69 22.49
C PRO A 15 3.77 -17.10 23.32
N GLU A 16 3.90 -17.13 24.64
CA GLU A 16 3.01 -16.38 25.55
C GLU A 16 3.25 -14.87 25.38
N ALA A 17 2.57 -14.27 24.41
CA ALA A 17 2.65 -12.84 24.08
C ALA A 17 1.76 -12.01 25.02
N LEU A 18 2.13 -11.98 26.30
CA LEU A 18 1.47 -11.21 27.37
C LEU A 18 1.41 -9.71 27.07
N ASP A 19 0.55 -8.97 27.78
CA ASP A 19 0.67 -7.51 27.96
C ASP A 19 1.27 -7.17 29.34
N LEU A 20 1.40 -5.87 29.60
CA LEU A 20 1.79 -5.31 30.90
C LEU A 20 0.90 -5.75 32.07
N ALA A 21 -0.37 -6.09 31.84
CA ALA A 21 -1.31 -6.49 32.88
C ALA A 21 -1.33 -8.02 33.13
N GLY A 22 -0.58 -8.78 32.34
CA GLY A 22 -0.63 -10.25 32.32
C GLY A 22 -1.95 -10.80 31.76
N SER A 23 -2.67 -10.02 30.94
CA SER A 23 -3.86 -10.48 30.21
C SER A 23 -3.47 -11.32 28.99
N ASN A 24 -4.36 -12.23 28.59
CA ASN A 24 -4.03 -13.40 27.78
C ASN A 24 -4.42 -13.27 26.29
N SER A 25 -3.62 -13.91 25.44
CA SER A 25 -3.77 -14.06 23.97
C SER A 25 -3.70 -12.77 23.12
N PRO A 26 -3.00 -12.80 21.97
CA PRO A 26 -3.10 -11.75 20.95
C PRO A 26 -4.54 -11.61 20.41
N CYS A 27 -5.02 -10.38 20.25
CA CYS A 27 -6.39 -10.11 19.80
C CYS A 27 -6.50 -10.19 18.27
N ARG A 28 -5.72 -9.37 17.56
CA ARG A 28 -5.47 -9.36 16.11
C ARG A 28 -6.74 -9.25 15.24
N LEU A 29 -7.84 -8.74 15.82
CA LEU A 29 -9.11 -8.45 15.17
C LEU A 29 -9.14 -7.03 14.60
N GLU A 30 -9.25 -6.90 13.28
CA GLU A 30 -9.65 -5.64 12.63
C GLU A 30 -11.13 -5.68 12.26
N GLY A 31 -11.89 -4.62 12.50
CA GLY A 31 -13.31 -4.57 12.18
C GLY A 31 -14.10 -3.45 12.85
N GLU A 32 -15.42 -3.58 12.84
CA GLU A 32 -16.36 -2.64 13.45
C GLU A 32 -17.58 -3.35 14.06
N ILE A 33 -18.17 -2.73 15.07
CA ILE A 33 -19.38 -3.18 15.77
C ILE A 33 -20.25 -1.95 15.99
N GLY A 34 -21.41 -1.91 15.34
CA GLY A 34 -22.38 -0.84 15.56
C GLY A 34 -23.25 -1.09 16.79
N ASP A 35 -23.67 -0.01 17.46
CA ASP A 35 -24.68 0.00 18.53
C ASP A 35 -24.43 -1.05 19.64
N LEU A 36 -23.30 -0.92 20.35
CA LEU A 36 -22.91 -1.78 21.47
C LEU A 36 -23.98 -1.80 22.58
N VAL A 37 -24.08 -2.92 23.29
CA VAL A 37 -25.06 -3.09 24.37
C VAL A 37 -24.75 -2.14 25.53
N VAL A 38 -25.65 -1.19 25.77
CA VAL A 38 -25.61 -0.25 26.90
C VAL A 38 -26.50 -0.75 28.03
N LEU A 39 -25.96 -0.80 29.25
CA LEU A 39 -26.70 -0.95 30.50
C LEU A 39 -26.67 0.37 31.25
N GLY A 40 -27.81 0.85 31.76
CA GLY A 40 -27.94 2.22 32.28
C GLY A 40 -28.23 3.21 31.16
N GLU A 41 -27.84 4.47 31.34
CA GLU A 41 -28.07 5.55 30.37
C GLU A 41 -26.80 6.38 30.19
N ILE A 42 -26.31 6.50 28.95
CA ILE A 42 -25.17 7.36 28.64
C ILE A 42 -25.66 8.81 28.65
N PRO A 43 -25.07 9.70 29.47
CA PRO A 43 -25.45 11.11 29.51
C PRO A 43 -25.35 11.76 28.12
N SER A 44 -26.43 12.42 27.68
CA SER A 44 -26.55 12.99 26.32
C SER A 44 -25.54 14.10 25.98
N ALA A 45 -24.80 14.62 26.95
CA ALA A 45 -23.71 15.57 26.72
C ALA A 45 -22.39 14.88 26.30
N ILE A 46 -22.27 13.55 26.41
CA ILE A 46 -21.12 12.77 25.95
C ILE A 46 -21.30 12.48 24.44
N ASP A 47 -20.81 13.40 23.60
CA ASP A 47 -20.78 13.29 22.13
C ASP A 47 -19.34 13.43 21.62
N GLY A 48 -18.77 12.37 21.03
CA GLY A 48 -17.35 12.34 20.67
C GLY A 48 -16.80 10.94 20.39
N THR A 49 -15.50 10.75 20.62
CA THR A 49 -14.84 9.45 20.43
C THR A 49 -13.73 9.25 21.46
N PHE A 50 -13.74 8.11 22.15
CA PHE A 50 -12.66 7.65 23.02
C PHE A 50 -11.74 6.73 22.21
N TYR A 51 -10.50 7.16 21.99
CA TYR A 51 -9.46 6.36 21.32
C TYR A 51 -8.56 5.71 22.38
N ARG A 52 -8.19 4.45 22.18
CA ARG A 52 -7.22 3.69 22.99
C ARG A 52 -6.33 2.85 22.06
N VAL A 53 -5.13 2.47 22.51
CA VAL A 53 -4.22 1.62 21.72
C VAL A 53 -3.59 0.50 22.57
N MET A 54 -3.52 -0.72 22.01
CA MET A 54 -2.93 -1.89 22.66
C MET A 54 -1.65 -2.39 21.95
N CYS A 55 -0.82 -3.12 22.69
CA CYS A 55 0.38 -3.81 22.22
C CYS A 55 0.03 -5.24 21.76
N ASP A 56 -0.24 -5.42 20.46
CA ASP A 56 -0.82 -6.66 19.94
C ASP A 56 -0.06 -7.20 18.72
N PRO A 57 0.96 -8.06 18.91
CA PRO A 57 1.86 -8.47 17.84
C PRO A 57 1.14 -9.25 16.73
N PHE A 58 1.26 -8.78 15.48
CA PHE A 58 0.57 -9.37 14.33
C PHE A 58 1.15 -10.74 13.93
N VAL A 59 2.45 -10.93 14.16
CA VAL A 59 3.22 -12.17 13.97
C VAL A 59 3.77 -12.67 15.31
N PRO A 60 4.14 -13.97 15.46
CA PRO A 60 4.80 -14.44 16.67
C PRO A 60 6.10 -13.65 16.93
N PRO A 61 6.24 -12.96 18.08
CA PRO A 61 7.44 -12.20 18.41
C PRO A 61 8.60 -13.12 18.80
N ASP A 62 9.81 -12.56 18.96
CA ASP A 62 10.93 -13.30 19.57
C ASP A 62 10.54 -13.74 21.00
N PRO A 63 10.82 -14.99 21.41
CA PRO A 63 10.48 -15.49 22.75
C PRO A 63 11.09 -14.73 23.92
N ASN A 64 12.14 -13.92 23.68
CA ASN A 64 12.79 -13.08 24.69
C ASN A 64 12.35 -11.61 24.60
N ASN A 65 11.39 -11.29 23.73
CA ASN A 65 10.88 -9.92 23.59
C ASN A 65 9.96 -9.53 24.76
N VAL A 66 9.77 -8.23 24.95
CA VAL A 66 9.03 -7.67 26.09
C VAL A 66 7.56 -7.41 25.77
N PRO A 67 6.65 -7.40 26.77
CA PRO A 67 5.21 -7.21 26.55
C PRO A 67 4.80 -5.88 25.85
N ILE A 68 5.70 -4.89 25.84
CA ILE A 68 5.47 -3.54 25.28
C ILE A 68 5.88 -3.38 23.79
N ASP A 69 6.27 -4.49 23.13
CA ASP A 69 6.75 -4.50 21.74
C ASP A 69 5.83 -5.28 20.77
N GLY A 70 4.51 -5.21 21.01
CA GLY A 70 3.50 -5.63 20.03
C GLY A 70 3.10 -4.47 19.10
N ASP A 71 2.64 -4.77 17.89
CA ASP A 71 2.15 -3.75 16.95
C ASP A 71 0.98 -2.95 17.53
N GLY A 72 0.90 -1.66 17.20
CA GLY A 72 -0.11 -0.74 17.69
C GLY A 72 -1.47 -1.06 17.10
N HIS A 73 -2.42 -1.39 17.95
CA HIS A 73 -3.75 -1.82 17.55
C HIS A 73 -4.80 -0.92 18.24
N VAL A 74 -5.46 -0.07 17.46
CA VAL A 74 -6.24 1.07 17.95
C VAL A 74 -7.71 0.68 18.05
N SER A 75 -8.33 0.94 19.19
CA SER A 75 -9.79 0.92 19.39
C SER A 75 -10.35 2.34 19.45
N ALA A 76 -11.42 2.60 18.72
CA ALA A 76 -12.16 3.86 18.75
C ALA A 76 -13.63 3.60 19.12
N PHE A 77 -14.08 4.20 20.22
CA PHE A 77 -15.45 4.10 20.72
C PHE A 77 -16.16 5.43 20.49
N ARG A 78 -17.00 5.48 19.46
CA ARG A 78 -17.72 6.68 19.02
C ARG A 78 -19.05 6.76 19.72
N ILE A 79 -19.19 7.73 20.61
CA ILE A 79 -20.38 7.92 21.45
C ILE A 79 -21.20 9.06 20.85
N HIS A 80 -22.47 8.80 20.53
CA HIS A 80 -23.41 9.77 19.97
C HIS A 80 -24.85 9.33 20.26
N ASP A 81 -25.75 10.27 20.55
CA ASP A 81 -27.19 10.03 20.80
C ASP A 81 -27.50 8.86 21.76
N GLY A 82 -26.66 8.68 22.80
CA GLY A 82 -26.79 7.61 23.80
C GLY A 82 -26.33 6.22 23.34
N ARG A 83 -25.77 6.10 22.13
CA ARG A 83 -25.24 4.87 21.51
C ARG A 83 -23.72 4.88 21.45
N VAL A 84 -23.12 3.70 21.27
CA VAL A 84 -21.68 3.56 21.04
C VAL A 84 -21.37 2.62 19.89
N ASP A 85 -20.72 3.14 18.87
CA ASP A 85 -20.10 2.32 17.81
C ASP A 85 -18.62 2.08 18.13
N MET A 86 -18.11 0.89 17.84
CA MET A 86 -16.71 0.53 17.98
C MET A 86 -16.08 0.28 16.60
N ARG A 87 -14.87 0.82 16.38
CA ARG A 87 -13.97 0.41 15.29
C ARG A 87 -12.63 0.02 15.88
N ILE A 88 -12.00 -1.01 15.32
CA ILE A 88 -10.70 -1.53 15.75
C ILE A 88 -9.83 -1.84 14.54
N LYS A 89 -8.59 -1.33 14.52
CA LYS A 89 -7.70 -1.41 13.35
C LYS A 89 -6.23 -1.24 13.72
N TYR A 90 -5.33 -1.93 13.02
CA TYR A 90 -3.89 -1.74 13.20
C TYR A 90 -3.42 -0.37 12.70
N VAL A 91 -2.45 0.22 13.40
CA VAL A 91 -1.62 1.27 12.82
C VAL A 91 -0.72 0.58 11.79
N GLU A 92 -0.87 0.91 10.51
CA GLU A 92 -0.08 0.27 9.47
C GLU A 92 1.33 0.88 9.35
N THR A 93 2.12 0.74 10.41
CA THR A 93 3.52 1.19 10.45
C THR A 93 4.38 0.47 9.42
N GLU A 94 5.57 1.02 9.13
CA GLU A 94 6.51 0.35 8.21
C GLU A 94 6.87 -1.07 8.71
N ARG A 95 7.12 -1.21 10.02
CA ARG A 95 7.32 -2.51 10.69
C ARG A 95 6.15 -3.46 10.43
N TYR A 96 4.92 -3.05 10.76
CA TYR A 96 3.72 -3.85 10.55
C TYR A 96 3.55 -4.26 9.08
N LYS A 97 3.69 -3.32 8.14
CA LYS A 97 3.54 -3.57 6.69
C LYS A 97 4.58 -4.58 6.18
N LEU A 98 5.83 -4.49 6.63
CA LEU A 98 6.90 -5.40 6.23
C LEU A 98 6.70 -6.82 6.80
N GLU A 99 6.34 -6.96 8.07
CA GLU A 99 6.10 -8.27 8.70
C GLU A 99 4.81 -8.92 8.20
N ARG A 100 3.74 -8.15 8.00
CA ARG A 100 2.48 -8.59 7.36
C ARG A 100 2.72 -9.11 5.94
N LYS A 101 3.55 -8.43 5.15
CA LYS A 101 3.94 -8.84 3.79
C LYS A 101 4.83 -10.10 3.79
N ALA A 102 5.70 -10.26 4.79
CA ALA A 102 6.58 -11.42 4.91
C ALA A 102 5.91 -12.66 5.57
N GLY A 103 4.82 -12.46 6.31
CA GLY A 103 4.12 -13.50 7.07
C GLY A 103 4.92 -14.03 8.27
N LYS A 104 5.90 -13.26 8.76
CA LYS A 104 6.81 -13.62 9.86
C LYS A 104 7.47 -12.37 10.45
N ALA A 105 8.01 -12.50 11.67
CA ALA A 105 8.86 -11.48 12.26
C ALA A 105 10.12 -11.21 11.42
N LEU A 106 10.50 -9.94 11.36
CA LEU A 106 11.70 -9.38 10.74
C LEU A 106 12.41 -8.42 11.70
N PHE A 107 11.67 -7.78 12.61
CA PHE A 107 12.18 -7.00 13.73
C PHE A 107 12.42 -7.94 14.92
N GLY A 108 13.25 -7.52 15.87
CA GLY A 108 13.84 -8.40 16.87
C GLY A 108 13.36 -8.09 18.28
N LEU A 109 14.30 -7.90 19.21
CA LEU A 109 14.02 -7.43 20.56
C LEU A 109 13.76 -5.92 20.55
N TYR A 110 12.85 -5.49 21.43
CA TYR A 110 12.50 -4.08 21.66
C TYR A 110 13.71 -3.14 21.61
N ARG A 111 13.65 -2.18 20.68
CA ARG A 111 14.62 -1.08 20.53
C ARG A 111 16.07 -1.58 20.32
N ASN A 112 16.26 -2.79 19.77
CA ASN A 112 17.56 -3.40 19.50
C ASN A 112 17.75 -3.78 18.00
N PRO A 113 18.19 -2.82 17.14
CA PRO A 113 18.36 -3.04 15.70
C PRO A 113 19.45 -4.07 15.32
N TYR A 114 20.30 -4.49 16.25
CA TYR A 114 21.28 -5.56 16.00
C TYR A 114 20.61 -6.93 15.86
N THR A 115 19.44 -7.11 16.48
CA THR A 115 18.63 -8.33 16.41
C THR A 115 17.70 -8.38 15.20
N HIS A 116 17.57 -7.28 14.44
CA HIS A 116 16.69 -7.23 13.27
C HIS A 116 17.30 -7.98 12.08
N HIS A 117 16.42 -8.60 11.30
CA HIS A 117 16.77 -9.19 10.02
C HIS A 117 17.40 -8.13 9.09
N PRO A 118 18.51 -8.42 8.38
CA PRO A 118 19.25 -7.40 7.63
C PRO A 118 18.42 -6.57 6.64
N CYS A 119 17.37 -7.14 6.05
CA CYS A 119 16.53 -6.45 5.06
C CYS A 119 15.57 -5.38 5.63
N VAL A 120 15.45 -5.24 6.95
CA VAL A 120 14.60 -4.20 7.58
C VAL A 120 15.39 -3.20 8.43
N ARG A 121 16.73 -3.24 8.41
CA ARG A 121 17.58 -2.35 9.24
C ARG A 121 17.50 -0.86 8.88
N ALA A 122 16.96 -0.52 7.72
CA ALA A 122 16.71 0.84 7.29
C ALA A 122 15.27 1.33 7.56
N ALA A 123 14.37 0.41 7.93
CA ALA A 123 12.97 0.69 8.19
C ALA A 123 12.75 1.30 9.58
N VAL A 124 11.65 2.04 9.73
CA VAL A 124 11.19 2.59 11.00
C VAL A 124 10.65 1.47 11.90
N ASP A 125 11.44 1.10 12.91
CA ASP A 125 11.07 0.18 13.99
C ASP A 125 10.13 0.84 15.02
N SER A 126 9.00 1.36 14.54
CA SER A 126 7.94 1.88 15.38
C SER A 126 6.74 0.96 15.33
N THR A 127 6.26 0.59 16.50
CA THR A 127 4.97 -0.10 16.67
C THR A 127 3.80 0.86 16.78
N ALA A 128 4.02 2.16 17.02
CA ALA A 128 2.96 3.18 17.25
C ALA A 128 1.89 2.74 18.29
N ASN A 129 2.33 2.04 19.34
CA ASN A 129 1.46 1.26 20.23
C ASN A 129 1.14 1.87 21.60
N THR A 130 1.59 3.11 21.88
CA THR A 130 1.62 3.62 23.26
C THR A 130 0.48 4.58 23.56
N ASN A 131 0.23 5.59 22.72
CA ASN A 131 -0.80 6.59 22.96
C ASN A 131 -1.45 7.09 21.66
N MET A 132 -2.66 7.65 21.77
CA MET A 132 -3.45 8.25 20.69
C MET A 132 -3.81 9.70 21.05
N VAL A 133 -3.27 10.69 20.36
CA VAL A 133 -3.46 12.13 20.65
C VAL A 133 -4.04 12.86 19.44
N PHE A 134 -5.12 13.61 19.62
CA PHE A 134 -5.66 14.45 18.56
C PHE A 134 -5.10 15.87 18.68
N TRP A 135 -4.31 16.29 17.69
CA TRP A 135 -3.72 17.63 17.64
C TRP A 135 -3.65 18.15 16.20
N SER A 136 -3.87 19.46 16.01
CA SER A 136 -3.86 20.10 14.68
C SER A 136 -4.70 19.37 13.62
N ASN A 137 -5.93 18.98 14.00
CA ASN A 137 -6.87 18.21 13.20
C ASN A 137 -6.38 16.81 12.75
N ARG A 138 -5.32 16.27 13.36
CA ARG A 138 -4.72 14.96 13.05
C ARG A 138 -4.82 14.04 14.26
N LEU A 139 -5.17 12.77 14.06
CA LEU A 139 -5.09 11.75 15.11
C LEU A 139 -3.70 11.09 15.03
N LEU A 140 -2.88 11.30 16.05
CA LEU A 140 -1.50 10.85 16.12
C LEU A 140 -1.40 9.57 16.94
N ALA A 141 -0.89 8.50 16.32
CA ALA A 141 -0.50 7.26 16.99
C ALA A 141 0.99 7.33 17.38
N LEU A 142 1.27 7.20 18.68
CA LEU A 142 2.55 7.55 19.27
C LEU A 142 3.36 6.33 19.74
N LYS A 143 4.68 6.40 19.54
CA LYS A 143 5.69 5.54 20.18
C LYS A 143 6.98 6.34 20.33
N GLU A 144 7.48 6.40 21.56
CA GLU A 144 8.69 7.13 22.01
C GLU A 144 10.00 6.87 21.24
N VAL A 145 10.05 5.92 20.31
CA VAL A 145 11.25 5.55 19.52
C VAL A 145 11.29 6.21 18.14
N ALA A 146 10.23 6.92 17.74
CA ALA A 146 10.02 7.41 16.38
C ALA A 146 9.17 8.70 16.36
N CYS A 147 9.12 9.38 15.21
CA CYS A 147 8.07 10.35 14.89
C CYS A 147 6.66 9.69 14.90
N PRO A 148 5.57 10.48 15.03
CA PRO A 148 4.21 9.93 15.10
C PRO A 148 3.74 9.40 13.75
N TYR A 149 2.77 8.48 13.78
CA TYR A 149 1.97 8.12 12.60
C TYR A 149 0.64 8.87 12.65
N GLU A 150 0.22 9.45 11.53
CA GLU A 150 -1.13 10.01 11.41
C GLU A 150 -2.14 8.94 11.02
N MET A 151 -3.33 9.01 11.61
CA MET A 151 -4.48 8.20 11.27
C MET A 151 -5.70 9.09 10.98
N ASP A 152 -6.55 8.63 10.07
CA ASP A 152 -7.87 9.21 9.88
C ASP A 152 -8.74 8.93 11.14
N PRO A 153 -9.31 9.95 11.79
CA PRO A 153 -10.01 9.78 13.05
C PRO A 153 -11.32 8.98 12.92
N ASP A 154 -11.93 8.93 11.73
CA ASP A 154 -13.16 8.17 11.54
C ASP A 154 -12.89 6.73 11.14
N THR A 155 -12.12 6.49 10.07
CA THR A 155 -11.84 5.19 9.45
C THR A 155 -10.69 4.40 10.11
N LEU A 156 -9.85 5.06 10.91
CA LEU A 156 -8.58 4.52 11.43
C LEU A 156 -7.60 4.07 10.32
N GLU A 157 -7.70 4.62 9.11
CA GLU A 157 -6.68 4.44 8.08
C GLU A 157 -5.41 5.21 8.43
N THR A 158 -4.25 4.56 8.40
CA THR A 158 -2.96 5.23 8.59
C THR A 158 -2.62 6.06 7.36
N ILE A 159 -2.54 7.38 7.54
CA ILE A 159 -2.36 8.38 6.48
C ILE A 159 -0.87 8.48 6.11
N CYS A 160 -0.01 8.81 7.08
CA CYS A 160 1.42 8.97 6.86
C CYS A 160 2.26 8.71 8.11
N TYR A 161 3.57 8.56 7.91
CA TYR A 161 4.58 8.68 8.96
C TYR A 161 5.09 10.12 8.99
N ASP A 162 5.33 10.65 10.19
CA ASP A 162 5.86 12.00 10.42
C ASP A 162 5.06 13.12 9.72
N PRO A 163 3.79 13.35 10.11
CA PRO A 163 2.94 14.40 9.53
C PRO A 163 3.50 15.83 9.68
N PHE A 164 4.49 16.05 10.55
CA PHE A 164 5.10 17.37 10.76
C PHE A 164 6.36 17.60 9.91
N GLY A 165 6.93 16.55 9.31
CA GLY A 165 8.01 16.61 8.32
C GLY A 165 9.35 17.17 8.83
N ASP A 166 10.13 17.78 7.93
CA ASP A 166 11.49 18.32 8.20
C ASP A 166 11.54 19.41 9.28
N GLN A 167 10.40 19.84 9.81
CA GLN A 167 10.35 20.66 11.01
C GLN A 167 11.14 20.02 12.16
N ILE A 168 11.12 18.69 12.29
CA ILE A 168 11.75 17.97 13.41
C ILE A 168 12.89 17.09 12.88
N LYS A 169 14.14 17.43 13.25
CA LYS A 169 15.33 16.63 12.89
C LYS A 169 15.63 15.49 13.86
N ALA A 170 14.90 15.42 14.96
CA ALA A 170 15.05 14.38 15.97
C ALA A 170 14.41 13.07 15.50
N LYS A 171 14.96 11.94 15.96
CA LYS A 171 14.45 10.61 15.62
C LYS A 171 13.29 10.14 16.49
N ALA A 172 12.92 10.89 17.53
CA ALA A 172 11.99 10.46 18.56
C ALA A 172 10.98 11.57 18.88
N PHE A 173 9.74 11.15 19.13
CA PHE A 173 8.62 11.97 19.58
C PHE A 173 7.99 11.25 20.78
N THR A 174 7.80 11.95 21.90
CA THR A 174 7.29 11.35 23.14
C THR A 174 5.90 10.72 22.96
N ALA A 175 5.63 9.63 23.69
CA ALA A 175 4.27 9.10 23.81
C ALA A 175 3.37 9.93 24.74
N HIS A 176 3.95 10.85 25.52
CA HIS A 176 3.26 11.75 26.45
C HIS A 176 3.53 13.22 26.14
N PRO A 177 3.13 13.71 24.94
CA PRO A 177 3.09 15.14 24.72
C PRO A 177 1.96 15.73 25.58
N LYS A 178 2.12 16.97 26.02
CA LYS A 178 1.16 17.63 26.93
C LYS A 178 0.51 18.80 26.21
N VAL A 179 -0.82 18.83 26.16
CA VAL A 179 -1.56 19.98 25.65
C VAL A 179 -1.58 21.04 26.74
N ASP A 180 -1.09 22.24 26.44
CA ASP A 180 -1.30 23.43 27.24
C ASP A 180 -2.58 24.13 26.76
N PRO A 181 -3.69 24.12 27.53
CA PRO A 181 -4.95 24.73 27.12
C PRO A 181 -4.92 26.27 27.15
N TYR A 182 -3.92 26.88 27.80
CA TYR A 182 -3.78 28.33 27.94
C TYR A 182 -2.95 28.95 26.82
N SER A 183 -1.81 28.34 26.48
CA SER A 183 -1.01 28.77 25.31
C SER A 183 -1.45 28.13 24.00
N LYS A 184 -2.29 27.08 24.07
CA LYS A 184 -2.75 26.27 22.95
C LYS A 184 -1.63 25.63 22.14
N GLU A 185 -0.72 25.00 22.86
CA GLU A 185 0.44 24.31 22.32
C GLU A 185 0.43 22.83 22.74
N LEU A 186 0.82 21.94 21.83
CA LEU A 186 1.27 20.61 22.19
C LEU A 186 2.76 20.69 22.52
N VAL A 187 3.10 20.58 23.81
CA VAL A 187 4.49 20.52 24.26
C VAL A 187 5.02 19.10 24.08
N VAL A 188 6.15 18.99 23.38
CA VAL A 188 6.74 17.74 22.95
C VAL A 188 8.19 17.66 23.40
N PHE A 189 8.64 16.47 23.76
CA PHE A 189 10.06 16.14 23.87
C PHE A 189 10.37 14.85 23.10
N GLY A 190 11.66 14.59 22.86
CA GLY A 190 12.16 13.32 22.35
C GLY A 190 13.53 13.04 22.97
N TYR A 191 13.72 11.83 23.50
CA TYR A 191 14.99 11.39 24.08
C TYR A 191 15.70 10.40 23.15
N GLU A 192 17.00 10.18 23.34
CA GLU A 192 17.86 9.55 22.30
C GLU A 192 17.72 10.28 20.94
N ALA A 193 17.51 11.59 20.96
CA ALA A 193 17.00 12.36 19.82
C ALA A 193 17.91 12.34 18.59
N LYS A 194 19.22 12.13 18.76
CA LYS A 194 20.18 11.95 17.65
C LYS A 194 20.33 10.47 17.22
N GLY A 195 19.85 9.53 18.02
CA GLY A 195 19.78 8.10 17.73
C GLY A 195 20.11 7.19 18.92
N LEU A 196 20.15 5.90 18.64
CA LEU A 196 20.38 4.82 19.62
C LEU A 196 21.62 5.04 20.50
N GLY A 197 21.45 4.99 21.82
CA GLY A 197 22.46 5.18 22.86
C GLY A 197 22.85 6.63 23.14
N THR A 198 22.21 7.63 22.53
CA THR A 198 22.57 9.05 22.70
C THR A 198 21.92 9.68 23.94
N LYS A 199 22.63 10.63 24.55
CA LYS A 199 22.12 11.42 25.70
C LYS A 199 21.24 12.59 25.28
N ASP A 200 21.18 12.88 23.99
CA ASP A 200 20.49 14.04 23.43
C ASP A 200 18.98 13.99 23.68
N ILE A 201 18.44 15.11 24.17
CA ILE A 201 17.02 15.37 24.29
C ILE A 201 16.71 16.60 23.44
N VAL A 202 15.63 16.52 22.66
CA VAL A 202 14.99 17.69 22.03
C VAL A 202 13.71 18.02 22.79
N ILE A 203 13.38 19.31 22.90
CA ILE A 203 12.13 19.84 23.45
C ILE A 203 11.63 20.92 22.50
N TYR A 204 10.32 20.95 22.19
CA TYR A 204 9.69 21.98 21.36
C TYR A 204 8.18 22.05 21.62
N ALA A 205 7.53 23.07 21.10
CA ALA A 205 6.07 23.17 21.05
C ALA A 205 5.56 23.05 19.61
N LEU A 206 4.35 22.52 19.41
CA LEU A 206 3.59 22.61 18.17
C LEU A 206 2.32 23.43 18.44
N ASP A 207 2.05 24.45 17.64
CA ASP A 207 0.81 25.24 17.76
C ASP A 207 -0.43 24.50 17.19
N GLU A 208 -1.61 25.11 17.27
CA GLU A 208 -2.88 24.57 16.72
C GLU A 208 -2.77 24.22 15.21
N GLN A 209 -1.81 24.79 14.47
CA GLN A 209 -1.56 24.53 13.04
C GLN A 209 -0.43 23.51 12.80
N GLY A 210 0.17 22.95 13.85
CA GLY A 210 1.25 21.97 13.75
C GLY A 210 2.60 22.57 13.36
N ILE A 211 2.77 23.89 13.54
CA ILE A 211 4.04 24.57 13.30
C ILE A 211 4.88 24.55 14.57
N LYS A 212 6.17 24.23 14.42
CA LYS A 212 7.12 24.03 15.51
C LYS A 212 7.74 25.33 16.01
N HIS A 213 7.64 25.55 17.33
CA HIS A 213 8.22 26.68 18.06
C HIS A 213 9.15 26.22 19.20
N ASP A 214 9.95 27.16 19.74
CA ASP A 214 10.76 27.01 20.96
C ASP A 214 11.69 25.78 21.05
N GLU A 215 12.27 25.33 19.91
CA GLU A 215 13.18 24.17 19.90
C GLU A 215 14.43 24.38 20.77
N GLN A 216 14.63 23.47 21.72
CA GLN A 216 15.76 23.39 22.64
C GLN A 216 16.38 21.99 22.59
N TRP A 217 17.72 21.94 22.62
CA TRP A 217 18.49 20.70 22.70
C TRP A 217 19.30 20.71 23.99
N ILE A 218 19.22 19.64 24.76
CA ILE A 218 19.97 19.42 26.00
C ILE A 218 20.52 17.99 26.03
N GLU A 219 21.36 17.68 27.03
CA GLU A 219 21.86 16.33 27.26
C GLU A 219 21.37 15.80 28.62
N SER A 220 20.84 14.58 28.62
CA SER A 220 20.59 13.83 29.85
C SER A 220 21.92 13.50 30.57
N PRO A 221 21.97 13.43 31.91
CA PRO A 221 23.15 12.95 32.64
C PRO A 221 23.68 11.59 32.14
N TRP A 222 22.78 10.66 31.78
CA TRP A 222 23.11 9.40 31.10
C TRP A 222 21.98 8.98 30.14
N CYS A 223 22.24 7.98 29.28
CA CYS A 223 21.20 7.45 28.39
C CYS A 223 20.25 6.55 29.18
N ALA A 224 19.05 7.05 29.45
CA ALA A 224 18.01 6.40 30.25
C ALA A 224 16.64 6.51 29.57
N PHE A 225 15.68 5.80 30.14
CA PHE A 225 14.27 5.92 29.81
C PHE A 225 13.73 7.28 30.31
N ILE A 226 13.15 8.09 29.41
CA ILE A 226 12.35 9.28 29.74
C ILE A 226 10.97 9.08 29.12
N HIS A 227 10.04 8.48 29.86
CA HIS A 227 8.75 8.12 29.30
C HIS A 227 7.76 9.30 29.30
N ASP A 228 7.70 10.02 30.42
CA ASP A 228 6.72 11.06 30.68
C ASP A 228 7.37 12.35 31.21
N CYS A 229 6.61 13.44 31.18
CA CYS A 229 6.99 14.76 31.67
C CYS A 229 5.80 15.47 32.34
N VAL A 230 6.08 16.51 33.12
CA VAL A 230 5.08 17.54 33.43
C VAL A 230 5.41 18.85 32.75
N ILE A 231 4.40 19.66 32.51
CA ILE A 231 4.53 21.05 32.08
C ILE A 231 3.86 21.99 33.07
N THR A 232 4.44 23.17 33.23
CA THR A 232 3.87 24.35 33.89
C THR A 232 3.86 25.51 32.87
N PRO A 233 3.43 26.74 33.20
CA PRO A 233 3.44 27.84 32.23
C PRO A 233 4.86 28.17 31.74
N ASN A 234 5.88 28.05 32.61
CA ASN A 234 7.25 28.41 32.27
C ASN A 234 8.22 27.22 32.12
N TRP A 235 7.90 26.01 32.63
CA TRP A 235 8.84 24.88 32.70
C TRP A 235 8.27 23.58 32.12
N ILE A 236 9.19 22.71 31.72
CA ILE A 236 8.97 21.28 31.52
C ILE A 236 9.90 20.53 32.47
N VAL A 237 9.40 19.48 33.12
CA VAL A 237 10.20 18.58 33.96
C VAL A 237 10.12 17.18 33.38
N LEU A 238 11.27 16.65 32.96
CA LEU A 238 11.40 15.31 32.40
C LEU A 238 11.76 14.31 33.49
N LEU A 239 11.05 13.19 33.57
CA LEU A 239 11.27 12.15 34.57
C LEU A 239 12.21 11.08 33.98
N LEU A 240 13.46 11.09 34.45
CA LEU A 240 14.52 10.17 34.05
C LEU A 240 14.57 9.00 35.04
N TRP A 241 14.23 7.80 34.56
CA TRP A 241 14.19 6.59 35.38
C TRP A 241 15.59 5.97 35.59
N PRO A 242 15.82 5.20 36.67
CA PRO A 242 17.07 4.46 36.95
C PRO A 242 17.43 3.31 35.98
N PHE A 243 17.20 3.45 34.68
CA PHE A 243 17.67 2.53 33.65
C PHE A 243 18.95 3.04 32.97
N GLU A 244 19.76 2.14 32.44
CA GLU A 244 20.85 2.48 31.51
C GLU A 244 20.63 1.83 30.15
N ALA A 245 21.02 2.50 29.07
CA ALA A 245 21.25 1.89 27.76
C ALA A 245 22.74 1.60 27.52
N LYS A 246 23.08 0.42 27.00
CA LYS A 246 24.45 0.04 26.62
C LYS A 246 24.46 -0.61 25.24
N VAL A 247 25.13 0.02 24.27
CA VAL A 247 25.19 -0.47 22.88
C VAL A 247 25.85 -1.85 22.79
N GLU A 248 26.88 -2.12 23.58
CA GLU A 248 27.53 -3.44 23.60
C GLU A 248 26.62 -4.54 24.19
N ARG A 249 25.73 -4.21 25.13
CA ARG A 249 24.68 -5.14 25.59
C ARG A 249 23.72 -5.50 24.45
N MET A 250 23.28 -4.50 23.68
CA MET A 250 22.40 -4.72 22.53
C MET A 250 23.07 -5.57 21.43
N LYS A 251 24.34 -5.28 21.09
CA LYS A 251 25.14 -6.09 20.15
C LYS A 251 25.29 -7.54 20.60
N ALA A 252 25.35 -7.79 21.91
CA ALA A 252 25.37 -9.14 22.49
C ALA A 252 23.98 -9.83 22.51
N GLY A 253 22.96 -9.27 21.85
CA GLY A 253 21.62 -9.86 21.74
C GLY A 253 20.76 -9.74 23.01
N LYS A 254 21.10 -8.83 23.92
CA LYS A 254 20.34 -8.56 25.15
C LYS A 254 19.45 -7.30 25.00
N GLN A 255 18.65 -7.01 26.03
CA GLN A 255 17.71 -5.89 26.06
C GLN A 255 18.37 -4.50 25.92
N HIS A 256 17.62 -3.55 25.35
CA HIS A 256 18.04 -2.15 25.29
C HIS A 256 18.27 -1.58 26.70
N TRP A 257 17.31 -1.75 27.61
CA TRP A 257 17.35 -1.24 28.97
C TRP A 257 17.83 -2.30 29.98
N ALA A 258 18.48 -1.84 31.05
CA ALA A 258 18.69 -2.60 32.28
C ALA A 258 18.58 -1.64 33.46
N TRP A 259 17.91 -2.05 34.52
CA TRP A 259 17.78 -1.26 35.76
C TRP A 259 19.14 -1.13 36.47
N SER A 260 19.36 -0.03 37.18
CA SER A 260 20.51 0.18 38.05
C SER A 260 20.06 0.70 39.40
N TYR A 261 20.37 -0.05 40.45
CA TYR A 261 20.10 0.35 41.84
C TYR A 261 21.08 1.43 42.35
N ASP A 262 22.17 1.68 41.62
CA ASP A 262 23.16 2.71 41.95
C ASP A 262 22.73 4.10 41.43
N LEU A 263 21.67 4.18 40.61
CA LEU A 263 21.21 5.44 40.00
C LEU A 263 20.01 6.05 40.75
N PRO A 264 19.98 7.39 40.93
CA PRO A 264 18.85 8.10 41.52
C PRO A 264 17.69 8.25 40.53
N ALA A 265 16.45 8.29 41.04
CA ALA A 265 15.35 8.88 40.28
C ALA A 265 15.68 10.35 40.01
N THR A 266 15.52 10.83 38.78
CA THR A 266 16.11 12.09 38.34
C THR A 266 15.12 12.96 37.57
N PHE A 267 15.12 14.25 37.87
CA PHE A 267 14.19 15.24 37.32
C PHE A 267 14.98 16.31 36.57
N ILE A 268 14.81 16.39 35.25
CA ILE A 268 15.48 17.39 34.41
C ILE A 268 14.52 18.54 34.19
N VAL A 269 14.80 19.69 34.80
CA VAL A 269 13.98 20.91 34.76
C VAL A 269 14.53 21.85 33.71
N VAL A 270 13.68 22.24 32.76
CA VAL A 270 14.04 23.05 31.59
C VAL A 270 13.03 24.18 31.42
N PRO A 271 13.46 25.44 31.19
CA PRO A 271 12.53 26.49 30.79
C PRO A 271 11.86 26.11 29.46
N ARG A 272 10.54 26.24 29.32
CA ARG A 272 9.81 25.92 28.07
C ARG A 272 10.28 26.73 26.88
N ARG A 273 10.71 27.97 27.09
CA ARG A 273 11.16 28.90 26.05
C ARG A 273 12.54 29.44 26.40
N LYS A 274 13.37 29.69 25.37
CA LYS A 274 14.70 30.33 25.56
C LYS A 274 14.60 31.75 26.12
N THR A 275 13.43 32.38 26.02
CA THR A 275 13.09 33.71 26.53
C THR A 275 12.35 33.69 27.87
N SER A 276 12.00 32.52 28.42
CA SER A 276 11.36 32.42 29.73
C SER A 276 12.18 33.14 30.79
N LYS A 277 11.51 33.87 31.69
CA LYS A 277 12.16 34.45 32.87
C LYS A 277 12.57 33.31 33.79
N VAL A 278 13.86 33.23 34.09
CA VAL A 278 14.42 32.26 35.04
C VAL A 278 14.77 32.95 36.36
N PRO A 279 14.81 32.24 37.51
CA PRO A 279 15.25 32.82 38.78
C PRO A 279 16.66 33.40 38.68
N SER A 280 16.99 34.38 39.53
CA SER A 280 18.29 35.06 39.49
C SER A 280 19.51 34.17 39.75
N SER A 281 19.30 32.96 40.30
CA SER A 281 20.34 31.95 40.44
C SER A 281 20.66 31.21 39.14
N TRP A 282 19.83 31.31 38.10
CA TRP A 282 19.99 30.64 36.80
C TRP A 282 20.72 31.50 35.77
N ARG A 283 21.35 30.84 34.80
CA ARG A 283 21.79 31.46 33.55
C ARG A 283 20.75 31.22 32.45
N GLN A 284 20.56 32.19 31.57
CA GLN A 284 19.60 32.07 30.47
C GLN A 284 19.96 30.86 29.58
N GLY A 285 18.99 29.98 29.33
CA GLY A 285 19.17 28.78 28.51
C GLY A 285 19.90 27.61 29.20
N GLU A 286 20.16 27.67 30.51
CA GLU A 286 20.57 26.47 31.25
C GLU A 286 19.37 25.59 31.63
N HIS A 287 19.62 24.30 31.83
CA HIS A 287 18.70 23.35 32.47
C HIS A 287 19.31 22.90 33.80
N ARG A 288 18.48 22.39 34.71
CA ARG A 288 18.94 21.81 35.99
C ARG A 288 18.46 20.39 36.17
N VAL A 289 19.23 19.64 36.94
CA VAL A 289 18.98 18.25 37.27
C VAL A 289 18.82 18.13 38.78
N TYR A 290 17.77 17.47 39.23
CA TYR A 290 17.50 17.20 40.64
C TYR A 290 17.39 15.69 40.84
N HIS A 291 17.81 15.21 42.02
CA HIS A 291 17.90 13.79 42.31
C HIS A 291 17.06 13.39 43.51
N TRP A 292 16.57 12.17 43.46
CA TRP A 292 15.90 11.50 44.56
C TRP A 292 16.46 10.08 44.77
N LYS A 293 16.06 9.40 45.86
CA LYS A 293 16.34 7.99 46.12
C LYS A 293 15.97 7.14 44.89
N ASN A 294 16.64 6.01 44.68
CA ASN A 294 16.31 5.05 43.62
C ASN A 294 14.83 4.65 43.74
N CYS A 295 14.04 4.95 42.71
CA CYS A 295 12.63 4.59 42.56
C CYS A 295 12.20 4.85 41.10
N MET A 296 11.00 4.42 40.72
CA MET A 296 10.44 4.64 39.39
C MET A 296 9.21 5.57 39.51
N PRO A 297 9.36 6.88 39.30
CA PRO A 297 8.23 7.81 39.20
C PRO A 297 7.62 7.67 37.78
N ILE A 298 6.54 6.89 37.62
CA ILE A 298 6.13 6.38 36.31
C ILE A 298 5.42 7.46 35.47
N HIS A 299 4.10 7.59 35.61
CA HIS A 299 3.29 8.58 34.91
C HIS A 299 2.95 9.77 35.82
N THR A 300 2.64 10.89 35.19
CA THR A 300 2.44 12.20 35.80
C THR A 300 0.98 12.66 35.76
N GLY A 301 0.51 13.28 36.84
CA GLY A 301 -0.84 13.87 36.89
C GLY A 301 -0.86 15.32 36.42
N GLY A 302 -0.26 16.21 37.21
CA GLY A 302 -0.19 17.65 36.94
C GLY A 302 0.99 18.33 37.64
N ALA A 303 1.20 19.60 37.36
CA ALA A 303 2.26 20.42 37.95
C ALA A 303 1.92 21.92 37.92
N TRP A 304 2.50 22.68 38.85
CA TRP A 304 2.37 24.14 38.91
C TRP A 304 3.61 24.79 39.55
N GLU A 305 3.67 26.12 39.43
CA GLU A 305 4.71 26.98 40.01
C GLU A 305 4.14 27.78 41.19
N GLU A 306 4.97 28.09 42.18
CA GLU A 306 4.67 29.07 43.24
C GLU A 306 5.59 30.30 43.12
N ASP A 307 5.08 31.48 43.48
CA ASP A 307 5.81 32.77 43.43
C ASP A 307 7.12 32.78 44.26
N ASN A 308 7.28 31.84 45.19
CA ASN A 308 8.48 31.67 46.01
C ASN A 308 9.63 30.93 45.28
N GLY A 309 9.41 30.47 44.04
CA GLY A 309 10.39 29.71 43.26
C GLY A 309 10.34 28.20 43.47
N LYS A 310 9.29 27.67 44.10
CA LYS A 310 9.01 26.23 44.13
C LYS A 310 8.23 25.80 42.89
N LEU A 311 8.53 24.62 42.40
CA LEU A 311 7.76 23.88 41.40
C LEU A 311 7.24 22.60 42.05
N HIS A 312 5.94 22.36 41.94
CA HIS A 312 5.31 21.12 42.37
C HIS A 312 4.91 20.29 41.17
N LEU A 313 5.09 18.98 41.28
CA LEU A 313 4.62 18.03 40.28
C LEU A 313 4.16 16.74 40.95
N GLU A 314 3.26 16.03 40.31
CA GLU A 314 2.70 14.80 40.86
C GLU A 314 2.90 13.61 39.94
N SER A 315 3.21 12.45 40.53
CA SER A 315 3.40 11.21 39.79
C SER A 315 3.03 9.99 40.62
N SER A 316 2.67 8.90 39.94
CA SER A 316 2.78 7.58 40.54
C SER A 316 4.26 7.25 40.80
N ARG A 317 4.53 6.49 41.86
CA ARG A 317 5.88 6.13 42.29
C ARG A 317 5.93 4.69 42.76
N VAL A 318 6.80 3.89 42.18
CA VAL A 318 7.16 2.55 42.66
C VAL A 318 8.55 2.61 43.30
N HIS A 319 8.73 2.06 44.49
CA HIS A 319 10.01 2.08 45.24
C HIS A 319 11.05 1.05 44.74
N ASP A 320 10.80 0.43 43.59
CA ASP A 320 11.65 -0.56 42.93
C ASP A 320 11.36 -0.54 41.41
N ASN A 321 12.00 -1.42 40.64
CA ASN A 321 11.77 -1.58 39.20
C ASN A 321 10.35 -2.12 38.90
N ALA A 322 9.47 -1.31 38.30
CA ALA A 322 8.13 -1.74 37.89
C ALA A 322 8.13 -2.61 36.60
N PHE A 323 9.25 -2.68 35.88
CA PHE A 323 9.41 -3.45 34.63
C PHE A 323 10.41 -4.61 34.82
N PRO A 324 10.00 -5.74 35.42
CA PRO A 324 10.89 -6.89 35.70
C PRO A 324 11.49 -7.54 34.44
N PHE A 325 10.91 -7.28 33.27
CA PHE A 325 11.44 -7.70 31.96
C PHE A 325 12.66 -6.88 31.48
N PHE A 326 13.02 -5.80 32.19
CA PHE A 326 14.30 -5.09 32.06
C PHE A 326 15.11 -5.19 33.37
N PRO A 327 15.59 -6.38 33.75
CA PRO A 327 16.34 -6.55 34.99
C PRO A 327 17.71 -5.84 34.93
N PRO A 328 18.35 -5.58 36.09
CA PRO A 328 19.77 -5.28 36.17
C PRO A 328 20.65 -6.39 35.57
N GLU A 329 21.92 -6.07 35.28
CA GLU A 329 22.90 -7.01 34.70
C GLU A 329 23.21 -8.22 35.61
N ASP A 330 22.95 -8.11 36.93
CA ASP A 330 23.07 -9.20 37.90
C ASP A 330 21.84 -10.14 37.93
N GLY A 331 20.78 -9.82 37.17
CA GLY A 331 19.55 -10.62 37.03
C GLY A 331 18.57 -10.50 38.19
N ARG A 332 18.86 -9.69 39.22
CA ARG A 332 17.99 -9.45 40.38
C ARG A 332 16.59 -9.00 39.95
N GLN A 333 15.57 -9.59 40.56
CA GLN A 333 14.18 -9.20 40.37
C GLN A 333 13.76 -8.16 41.41
N PRO A 334 12.78 -7.29 41.09
CA PRO A 334 12.21 -6.36 42.06
C PRO A 334 11.54 -7.11 43.22
N SER A 335 11.42 -6.45 44.37
CA SER A 335 10.68 -6.95 45.51
C SER A 335 9.22 -7.25 45.15
N PRO A 336 8.65 -8.41 45.53
CA PRO A 336 7.22 -8.65 45.36
C PRO A 336 6.38 -7.66 46.19
N ASP A 337 6.92 -7.20 47.31
CA ASP A 337 6.32 -6.23 48.23
C ASP A 337 6.81 -4.79 47.95
N ALA A 338 7.25 -4.50 46.72
CA ALA A 338 7.67 -3.15 46.33
C ALA A 338 6.53 -2.15 46.57
N LYS A 339 6.73 -1.18 47.47
CA LYS A 339 5.73 -0.15 47.74
C LYS A 339 5.45 0.65 46.46
N ALA A 340 4.18 0.94 46.22
CA ALA A 340 3.77 1.95 45.26
C ALA A 340 2.75 2.91 45.88
N ASP A 341 2.88 4.19 45.54
CA ASP A 341 2.02 5.28 46.00
C ASP A 341 1.92 6.40 44.94
N TYR A 342 0.91 7.26 45.03
CA TYR A 342 0.81 8.49 44.24
C TYR A 342 1.24 9.69 45.10
N VAL A 343 2.19 10.48 44.60
CA VAL A 343 2.94 11.47 45.39
C VAL A 343 3.10 12.80 44.69
N ARG A 344 3.28 13.85 45.50
CA ARG A 344 3.60 15.21 45.10
C ARG A 344 5.03 15.55 45.49
N TRP A 345 5.85 15.83 44.48
CA TRP A 345 7.22 16.29 44.63
C TRP A 345 7.27 17.82 44.78
N GLU A 346 8.34 18.31 45.40
CA GLU A 346 8.68 19.73 45.48
C GLU A 346 10.12 19.91 44.97
N ILE A 347 10.29 20.82 44.00
CA ILE A 347 11.58 21.24 43.47
C ILE A 347 11.77 22.72 43.81
N ASP A 348 12.81 23.07 44.56
CA ASP A 348 13.25 24.45 44.70
C ASP A 348 14.08 24.84 43.47
N LEU A 349 13.52 25.72 42.63
CA LEU A 349 14.21 26.23 41.44
C LEU A 349 15.42 27.07 41.82
N ASN A 350 15.49 27.64 43.04
CA ASN A 350 16.65 28.43 43.45
C ASN A 350 17.87 27.55 43.75
N ALA A 351 17.66 26.31 44.17
CA ALA A 351 18.72 25.35 44.47
C ALA A 351 19.52 24.96 43.21
N PRO A 352 20.84 24.67 43.35
CA PRO A 352 21.71 24.35 42.22
C PRO A 352 21.39 22.98 41.62
N THR A 353 21.87 22.75 40.40
CA THR A 353 21.85 21.42 39.77
C THR A 353 22.63 20.39 40.60
N GLY A 354 22.15 19.16 40.63
CA GLY A 354 22.66 18.07 41.47
C GLY A 354 22.07 18.03 42.88
N THR A 355 21.16 18.95 43.24
CA THR A 355 20.48 18.94 44.54
C THR A 355 19.65 17.67 44.74
N GLN A 356 19.80 17.05 45.92
CA GLN A 356 18.91 16.01 46.41
C GLN A 356 17.60 16.66 46.88
N MET A 357 16.48 16.21 46.32
CA MET A 357 15.12 16.65 46.70
C MET A 357 14.77 16.17 48.12
N VAL A 358 13.63 16.62 48.65
CA VAL A 358 13.05 16.13 49.91
C VAL A 358 12.15 14.91 49.68
N ASP A 359 11.82 14.17 50.74
CA ASP A 359 10.78 13.12 50.66
C ASP A 359 9.45 13.76 50.17
N PRO A 360 8.84 13.26 49.09
CA PRO A 360 7.62 13.86 48.54
C PRO A 360 6.41 13.60 49.44
N GLN A 361 5.41 14.48 49.35
CA GLN A 361 4.14 14.30 50.04
C GLN A 361 3.39 13.12 49.41
N VAL A 362 3.01 12.12 50.22
CA VAL A 362 2.10 11.07 49.76
C VAL A 362 0.68 11.65 49.69
N ILE A 363 0.03 11.50 48.53
CA ILE A 363 -1.32 11.99 48.25
C ILE A 363 -2.32 10.83 48.36
N VAL A 364 -2.00 9.69 47.73
CA VAL A 364 -2.78 8.45 47.83
C VAL A 364 -1.83 7.29 48.15
N ASP A 365 -1.95 6.75 49.37
CA ASP A 365 -1.05 5.71 49.92
C ASP A 365 -1.50 4.29 49.57
N VAL A 366 -1.84 4.04 48.30
CA VAL A 366 -2.07 2.69 47.75
C VAL A 366 -1.38 2.54 46.40
N PRO A 367 -1.04 1.31 45.96
CA PRO A 367 -0.54 1.06 44.61
C PRO A 367 -1.51 1.63 43.56
N SER A 368 -1.02 2.58 42.78
CA SER A 368 -1.83 3.43 41.92
C SER A 368 -1.04 3.91 40.70
N GLU A 369 -1.71 3.97 39.54
CA GLU A 369 -1.10 4.28 38.24
C GLU A 369 -2.10 4.91 37.27
N PHE A 370 -1.61 5.32 36.10
CA PHE A 370 -2.37 6.03 35.06
C PHE A 370 -3.12 7.26 35.63
N PRO A 371 -2.41 8.20 36.27
CA PRO A 371 -2.96 9.45 36.76
C PRO A 371 -3.53 10.30 35.62
N ARG A 372 -4.76 10.78 35.78
CA ARG A 372 -5.42 11.73 34.88
C ARG A 372 -6.10 12.83 35.70
N MET A 373 -6.16 14.03 35.14
CA MET A 373 -6.84 15.18 35.72
C MET A 373 -7.85 15.76 34.72
N ASP A 374 -8.55 16.81 35.10
CA ASP A 374 -9.28 17.65 34.15
C ASP A 374 -8.28 18.46 33.32
N GLU A 375 -7.94 17.97 32.12
CA GLU A 375 -6.85 18.53 31.30
C GLU A 375 -7.06 20.00 30.87
N ARG A 376 -8.27 20.57 31.06
CA ARG A 376 -8.53 22.02 30.93
C ARG A 376 -7.69 22.86 31.92
N PHE A 377 -7.21 22.24 33.00
CA PHE A 377 -6.40 22.86 34.05
C PHE A 377 -4.91 22.47 33.98
N MET A 378 -4.49 21.72 32.95
CA MET A 378 -3.09 21.35 32.71
C MET A 378 -2.19 22.60 32.75
N THR A 379 -0.99 22.47 33.32
CA THR A 379 -0.04 23.54 33.73
C THR A 379 -0.37 24.31 35.02
N HIS A 380 -1.59 24.23 35.55
CA HIS A 380 -1.98 24.97 36.75
C HIS A 380 -2.28 24.02 37.92
N LYS A 381 -2.41 24.61 39.11
CA LYS A 381 -2.76 23.88 40.34
C LYS A 381 -4.19 23.37 40.22
N HIS A 382 -4.34 22.06 40.24
CA HIS A 382 -5.61 21.33 40.13
C HIS A 382 -6.16 20.92 41.50
N GLU A 383 -7.47 20.74 41.59
CA GLU A 383 -8.17 20.13 42.72
C GLU A 383 -8.27 18.61 42.59
N PHE A 384 -8.55 18.06 41.39
CA PHE A 384 -8.93 16.65 41.24
C PHE A 384 -7.89 15.82 40.49
N ILE A 385 -7.59 14.65 41.05
CA ILE A 385 -6.84 13.60 40.37
C ILE A 385 -7.61 12.27 40.36
N PHE A 386 -7.58 11.59 39.23
CA PHE A 386 -8.17 10.28 38.98
C PHE A 386 -7.07 9.26 38.73
N LEU A 387 -7.16 8.07 39.33
CA LEU A 387 -6.11 7.05 39.32
C LEU A 387 -6.71 5.67 39.08
N ASN A 388 -6.03 4.78 38.35
CA ASN A 388 -6.20 3.34 38.54
C ASN A 388 -5.56 2.93 39.86
N VAL A 389 -6.21 2.05 40.62
CA VAL A 389 -5.78 1.70 41.98
C VAL A 389 -5.99 0.24 42.33
N PHE A 390 -5.22 -0.23 43.32
CA PHE A 390 -5.52 -1.41 44.10
C PHE A 390 -6.51 -0.97 45.19
N ILE A 391 -7.78 -1.38 45.10
CA ILE A 391 -8.78 -1.06 46.12
C ILE A 391 -8.34 -1.66 47.46
N PRO A 392 -8.12 -0.85 48.52
CA PRO A 392 -7.37 -1.27 49.71
C PRO A 392 -8.01 -2.43 50.48
N GLU A 393 -9.34 -2.55 50.47
CA GLU A 393 -10.08 -3.56 51.22
C GLU A 393 -10.19 -4.92 50.51
N THR A 394 -9.94 -4.96 49.20
CA THR A 394 -10.18 -6.16 48.36
C THR A 394 -8.92 -6.69 47.68
N SER A 395 -7.83 -5.92 47.69
CA SER A 395 -6.59 -6.25 47.00
C SER A 395 -5.58 -6.88 47.95
N GLN A 396 -5.01 -8.02 47.58
CA GLN A 396 -3.82 -8.54 48.25
C GLN A 396 -2.58 -7.94 47.57
N GLY A 397 -1.78 -7.21 48.33
CA GLY A 397 -0.44 -6.78 47.89
C GLY A 397 0.46 -7.98 47.56
N GLY A 398 1.56 -7.75 46.85
CA GLY A 398 2.46 -8.82 46.41
C GLY A 398 2.39 -9.13 44.90
N THR A 399 1.79 -8.26 44.09
CA THR A 399 1.79 -8.37 42.62
C THR A 399 2.32 -7.08 41.98
N ASN A 400 2.86 -7.18 40.76
CA ASN A 400 3.28 -6.02 39.99
C ASN A 400 2.12 -5.03 39.82
N ILE A 401 2.42 -3.73 39.88
CA ILE A 401 1.42 -2.65 39.84
C ILE A 401 0.47 -2.74 38.65
N PHE A 402 0.89 -3.23 37.49
CA PHE A 402 -0.01 -3.34 36.33
C PHE A 402 -0.96 -4.55 36.39
N HIS A 403 -0.72 -5.51 37.28
CA HIS A 403 -1.48 -6.77 37.35
C HIS A 403 -2.69 -6.74 38.31
N GLY A 404 -2.80 -5.72 39.16
CA GLY A 404 -3.77 -5.65 40.27
C GLY A 404 -4.67 -4.40 40.30
N LEU A 405 -4.61 -3.54 39.28
CA LEU A 405 -5.47 -2.36 39.13
C LEU A 405 -6.94 -2.78 38.97
N ASN A 406 -7.68 -2.88 40.08
CA ASN A 406 -9.05 -3.44 40.13
C ASN A 406 -10.15 -2.39 40.40
N GLY A 407 -9.76 -1.12 40.46
CA GLY A 407 -10.69 -0.01 40.62
C GLY A 407 -10.09 1.32 40.17
N LEU A 408 -10.86 2.38 40.41
CA LEU A 408 -10.46 3.77 40.24
C LEU A 408 -10.57 4.54 41.57
N ALA A 409 -9.74 5.56 41.73
CA ALA A 409 -9.88 6.56 42.78
C ALA A 409 -10.15 7.94 42.17
N MET A 410 -10.92 8.76 42.88
CA MET A 410 -11.08 10.20 42.67
C MET A 410 -10.68 10.90 43.96
N HIS A 411 -9.63 11.70 43.92
CA HIS A 411 -9.08 12.41 45.09
C HIS A 411 -9.24 13.93 44.92
N SER A 412 -9.72 14.62 45.95
CA SER A 412 -9.70 16.10 46.03
C SER A 412 -8.52 16.56 46.87
N HIS A 413 -7.63 17.35 46.27
CA HIS A 413 -6.53 18.01 46.96
C HIS A 413 -6.99 19.12 47.91
N TYR A 414 -8.24 19.60 47.78
CA TYR A 414 -8.80 20.63 48.65
C TYR A 414 -9.35 20.02 49.96
N THR A 415 -10.12 18.93 49.88
CA THR A 415 -10.69 18.28 51.07
C THR A 415 -9.80 17.17 51.65
N GLY A 416 -8.90 16.60 50.84
CA GLY A 416 -8.15 15.38 51.15
C GLY A 416 -8.97 14.10 51.02
N GLU A 417 -10.24 14.18 50.64
CA GLU A 417 -11.13 13.04 50.48
C GLU A 417 -10.76 12.22 49.24
N THR A 418 -10.86 10.90 49.35
CA THR A 418 -10.69 9.96 48.23
C THR A 418 -11.91 9.04 48.13
N ARG A 419 -12.59 9.10 46.98
CA ARG A 419 -13.74 8.25 46.62
C ARG A 419 -13.28 7.13 45.70
N TRP A 420 -13.95 5.99 45.77
CA TRP A 420 -13.46 4.74 45.16
C TRP A 420 -14.53 4.06 44.30
N PHE A 421 -14.17 3.68 43.08
CA PHE A 421 -14.95 2.79 42.24
C PHE A 421 -14.28 1.41 42.21
N PHE A 422 -14.93 0.38 42.77
CA PHE A 422 -14.46 -1.00 42.67
C PHE A 422 -15.14 -1.71 41.50
N ALA A 423 -14.35 -2.18 40.52
CA ALA A 423 -14.92 -2.85 39.36
C ALA A 423 -15.48 -4.25 39.68
N GLY A 424 -14.94 -4.92 40.70
CA GLY A 424 -15.30 -6.29 41.09
C GLY A 424 -14.08 -7.21 41.18
N LYS A 425 -14.24 -8.36 41.86
CA LYS A 425 -13.12 -9.25 42.22
C LYS A 425 -12.39 -9.86 41.01
N ASP A 426 -13.12 -10.16 39.95
CA ASP A 426 -12.61 -10.76 38.71
C ASP A 426 -12.49 -9.71 37.60
N SER A 427 -11.97 -8.52 37.92
CA SER A 427 -11.83 -7.43 36.96
C SER A 427 -10.53 -6.65 37.13
N LEU A 428 -10.00 -6.17 36.01
CA LEU A 428 -9.02 -5.08 35.97
C LEU A 428 -9.62 -3.86 35.31
N VAL A 429 -9.14 -2.67 35.71
CA VAL A 429 -9.47 -1.40 35.10
C VAL A 429 -8.21 -0.85 34.42
N GLN A 430 -8.37 -0.36 33.20
CA GLN A 430 -7.32 0.29 32.41
C GLN A 430 -7.44 1.82 32.56
N GLU A 431 -6.53 2.58 31.93
CA GLU A 431 -6.48 4.05 32.04
C GLU A 431 -7.87 4.73 31.88
N PRO A 432 -8.29 5.58 32.84
CA PRO A 432 -9.49 6.41 32.71
C PRO A 432 -9.27 7.61 31.78
N ILE A 433 -10.34 8.31 31.41
CA ILE A 433 -10.24 9.67 30.85
C ILE A 433 -11.39 10.53 31.37
N PHE A 434 -11.10 11.80 31.66
CA PHE A 434 -12.09 12.78 32.08
C PHE A 434 -12.80 13.43 30.88
N ILE A 435 -14.12 13.59 31.02
CA ILE A 435 -15.00 14.25 30.05
C ILE A 435 -15.74 15.35 30.80
N PRO A 436 -15.50 16.65 30.50
CA PRO A 436 -16.16 17.75 31.20
C PRO A 436 -17.66 17.78 30.89
N ARG A 437 -18.51 18.15 31.88
CA ARG A 437 -19.97 18.19 31.70
C ARG A 437 -20.41 19.21 30.65
N THR A 438 -19.74 20.35 30.65
CA THR A 438 -19.79 21.42 29.66
C THR A 438 -18.40 22.05 29.57
N ALA A 439 -18.11 22.81 28.51
CA ALA A 439 -16.80 23.44 28.35
C ALA A 439 -16.44 24.41 29.50
N ASP A 440 -17.45 25.03 30.10
CA ASP A 440 -17.41 25.98 31.21
C ASP A 440 -17.73 25.36 32.58
N ALA A 441 -17.92 24.04 32.66
CA ALA A 441 -18.15 23.36 33.94
C ALA A 441 -16.97 23.56 34.90
N PRO A 442 -17.19 23.62 36.24
CA PRO A 442 -16.11 23.63 37.22
C PRO A 442 -15.11 22.48 37.02
N GLU A 443 -13.91 22.62 37.59
CA GLU A 443 -12.91 21.55 37.56
C GLU A 443 -13.51 20.23 38.09
N GLY A 444 -13.32 19.15 37.34
CA GLY A 444 -13.77 17.82 37.75
C GLY A 444 -15.29 17.60 37.70
N ASP A 445 -16.12 18.58 37.33
CA ASP A 445 -17.55 18.35 37.10
C ASP A 445 -17.79 17.74 35.70
N GLY A 446 -18.08 16.44 35.66
CA GLY A 446 -18.19 15.69 34.43
C GLY A 446 -18.28 14.19 34.66
N TRP A 447 -17.63 13.44 33.79
CA TRP A 447 -17.62 11.98 33.81
C TRP A 447 -16.21 11.42 33.66
N ILE A 448 -16.02 10.21 34.19
CA ILE A 448 -14.87 9.37 33.89
C ILE A 448 -15.34 8.20 33.04
N ILE A 449 -14.69 7.95 31.91
CA ILE A 449 -14.84 6.70 31.15
C ILE A 449 -13.56 5.88 31.24
N ALA A 450 -13.68 4.58 31.50
CA ALA A 450 -12.55 3.65 31.60
C ALA A 450 -12.91 2.28 31.03
N MET A 451 -11.92 1.55 30.51
CA MET A 451 -12.11 0.16 30.09
C MET A 451 -11.90 -0.80 31.27
N VAL A 452 -12.82 -1.75 31.42
CA VAL A 452 -12.80 -2.81 32.44
C VAL A 452 -12.70 -4.18 31.78
N GLU A 453 -11.65 -4.92 32.08
CA GLU A 453 -11.53 -6.34 31.74
C GLU A 453 -12.43 -7.17 32.68
N ARG A 454 -13.33 -7.99 32.15
CA ARG A 454 -14.15 -8.95 32.91
C ARG A 454 -13.60 -10.36 32.76
N ARG A 455 -12.58 -10.69 33.55
CA ARG A 455 -11.83 -11.97 33.47
C ARG A 455 -12.74 -13.19 33.50
N ALA A 456 -13.64 -13.28 34.48
CA ALA A 456 -14.57 -14.41 34.61
C ALA A 456 -15.59 -14.53 33.48
N ALA A 457 -15.91 -13.43 32.79
CA ALA A 457 -16.87 -13.39 31.69
C ALA A 457 -16.22 -13.38 30.30
N ASN A 458 -14.88 -13.40 30.23
CA ASN A 458 -14.07 -13.27 29.02
C ASN A 458 -14.55 -12.16 28.06
N ARG A 459 -14.83 -10.97 28.61
CA ARG A 459 -15.18 -9.78 27.83
C ARG A 459 -14.55 -8.51 28.39
N SER A 460 -14.55 -7.44 27.59
CA SER A 460 -14.25 -6.09 28.07
C SER A 460 -15.52 -5.24 28.10
N GLU A 461 -15.56 -4.23 28.96
CA GLU A 461 -16.64 -3.26 29.07
C GLU A 461 -16.03 -1.85 29.14
N LEU A 462 -16.76 -0.82 28.73
CA LEU A 462 -16.49 0.55 29.16
C LEU A 462 -17.45 0.89 30.30
N VAL A 463 -16.94 1.50 31.37
CA VAL A 463 -17.76 2.06 32.45
C VAL A 463 -17.74 3.57 32.36
N VAL A 464 -18.90 4.21 32.52
CA VAL A 464 -19.05 5.66 32.65
C VAL A 464 -19.46 5.96 34.08
N LEU A 465 -18.65 6.73 34.80
CA LEU A 465 -18.87 7.19 36.17
C LEU A 465 -19.20 8.68 36.13
N ASP A 466 -20.21 9.14 36.86
CA ASP A 466 -20.42 10.58 37.11
C ASP A 466 -19.58 11.00 38.31
N THR A 467 -18.82 12.08 38.22
CA THR A 467 -17.94 12.52 39.33
C THR A 467 -18.72 12.94 40.58
N LYS A 468 -20.04 13.21 40.46
CA LYS A 468 -20.93 13.42 41.60
C LYS A 468 -21.29 12.12 42.32
N GLU A 469 -21.38 10.99 41.62
CA GLU A 469 -21.75 9.67 42.15
C GLU A 469 -20.72 8.58 41.77
N PHE A 470 -19.44 8.87 42.03
CA PHE A 470 -18.28 8.16 41.49
C PHE A 470 -18.21 6.66 41.85
N GLU A 471 -18.82 6.23 42.96
CA GLU A 471 -18.74 4.84 43.46
C GLU A 471 -19.49 3.82 42.58
N LYS A 472 -20.30 4.26 41.60
CA LYS A 472 -21.10 3.39 40.73
C LYS A 472 -21.17 3.94 39.30
N PRO A 473 -21.35 3.07 38.29
CA PRO A 473 -21.50 3.51 36.91
C PRO A 473 -22.91 4.04 36.64
N VAL A 474 -23.00 5.12 35.85
CA VAL A 474 -24.26 5.58 35.24
C VAL A 474 -24.56 4.83 33.94
N ALA A 475 -23.51 4.37 33.25
CA ALA A 475 -23.62 3.47 32.09
C ALA A 475 -22.49 2.42 32.07
N ILE A 476 -22.79 1.24 31.52
CA ILE A 476 -21.82 0.21 31.16
C ILE A 476 -22.05 -0.18 29.70
N ILE A 477 -21.03 -0.07 28.86
CA ILE A 477 -21.07 -0.44 27.45
C ILE A 477 -20.32 -1.74 27.27
N GLN A 478 -21.02 -2.80 26.85
CA GLN A 478 -20.47 -4.16 26.82
C GLN A 478 -19.93 -4.50 25.43
N LEU A 479 -18.65 -4.88 25.35
CA LEU A 479 -18.10 -5.50 24.15
C LEU A 479 -18.50 -6.98 24.14
N PRO A 480 -18.81 -7.58 22.98
CA PRO A 480 -19.19 -9.00 22.88
C PRO A 480 -17.99 -9.96 23.00
N MET A 481 -16.80 -9.45 23.35
CA MET A 481 -15.54 -10.18 23.40
C MET A 481 -14.56 -9.53 24.37
N HIS A 482 -13.50 -10.26 24.74
CA HIS A 482 -12.33 -9.70 25.39
C HIS A 482 -11.45 -9.00 24.35
N VAL A 483 -10.91 -7.83 24.71
CA VAL A 483 -9.80 -7.21 24.00
C VAL A 483 -8.62 -7.09 24.96
N LYS A 484 -7.42 -7.38 24.44
CA LYS A 484 -6.14 -7.32 25.16
C LYS A 484 -5.97 -5.96 25.86
N ALA A 485 -5.23 -5.90 26.96
CA ALA A 485 -5.08 -4.67 27.72
C ALA A 485 -4.46 -3.57 26.85
N GLN A 486 -5.11 -2.41 26.83
CA GLN A 486 -4.68 -1.24 26.07
C GLN A 486 -3.95 -0.28 27.03
N ILE A 487 -2.98 0.48 26.52
CA ILE A 487 -2.19 1.40 27.33
C ILE A 487 -2.96 2.73 27.46
N HIS A 488 -2.53 3.78 26.76
CA HIS A 488 -3.14 5.10 26.90
C HIS A 488 -4.30 5.34 25.92
N GLY A 489 -5.13 6.32 26.26
CA GLY A 489 -6.23 6.76 25.42
C GLY A 489 -6.79 8.12 25.78
N ASN A 490 -7.36 8.81 24.79
CA ASN A 490 -7.87 10.16 24.96
C ASN A 490 -9.27 10.33 24.37
N TRP A 491 -10.04 11.22 25.00
CA TRP A 491 -11.36 11.65 24.55
C TRP A 491 -11.22 12.80 23.55
N VAL A 492 -11.99 12.73 22.46
CA VAL A 492 -12.10 13.81 21.47
C VAL A 492 -13.57 14.16 21.29
N ASP A 493 -13.98 15.33 21.80
CA ASP A 493 -15.32 15.87 21.67
C ASP A 493 -15.69 16.05 20.17
N ALA A 494 -16.94 15.75 19.81
CA ALA A 494 -17.41 15.85 18.43
C ALA A 494 -17.33 17.28 17.86
N LYS A 495 -17.41 18.32 18.69
CA LYS A 495 -17.28 19.74 18.30
C LYS A 495 -15.86 20.04 17.84
N SER A 496 -14.85 19.51 18.51
CA SER A 496 -13.43 19.65 18.13
C SER A 496 -13.12 19.02 16.77
N ARG A 497 -13.97 18.09 16.30
CA ARG A 497 -13.89 17.52 14.95
C ARG A 497 -14.70 18.30 13.90
N LYS A 498 -15.79 18.97 14.30
CA LYS A 498 -16.65 19.78 13.40
C LYS A 498 -16.04 21.12 12.99
N SER A 499 -15.04 21.63 13.72
CA SER A 499 -14.24 22.81 13.34
C SER A 499 -13.12 22.52 12.33
N ALA A 500 -12.90 21.25 11.97
CA ALA A 500 -11.88 20.83 11.02
C ALA A 500 -12.48 20.70 9.61
N GLU A 501 -12.22 21.68 8.74
CA GLU A 501 -12.20 21.35 7.31
C GLU A 501 -11.06 20.35 7.06
N PRO A 502 -11.26 19.31 6.23
CA PRO A 502 -10.25 18.29 6.01
C PRO A 502 -9.03 18.90 5.32
N ILE A 503 -7.88 18.91 6.02
CA ILE A 503 -6.60 19.40 5.49
C ILE A 503 -6.08 18.42 4.43
N ARG A 504 -6.65 18.50 3.22
CA ARG A 504 -6.13 17.86 2.02
C ARG A 504 -5.04 18.73 1.38
N ALA A 505 -3.98 18.98 2.12
CA ALA A 505 -2.81 19.70 1.62
C ALA A 505 -1.53 19.20 2.30
N LEU A 506 -0.54 18.89 1.44
CA LEU A 506 0.90 18.82 1.73
C LEU A 506 1.35 17.80 2.81
N HIS A 507 2.03 16.74 2.37
CA HIS A 507 3.26 16.14 2.95
C HIS A 507 3.51 14.74 2.32
N GLN A 508 4.10 14.70 1.11
CA GLN A 508 4.74 13.48 0.61
C GLN A 508 6.17 13.42 1.15
N TYR A 509 6.35 12.84 2.35
CA TYR A 509 7.68 12.60 2.90
C TYR A 509 8.30 11.31 2.33
N GLN A 510 9.36 11.46 1.54
CA GLN A 510 10.25 10.37 1.15
C GLN A 510 11.22 10.06 2.30
N PHE A 511 11.49 8.77 2.54
CA PHE A 511 12.43 8.33 3.57
C PHE A 511 13.89 8.72 3.24
N PRO A 512 14.65 9.36 4.16
CA PRO A 512 16.03 9.74 3.90
C PRO A 512 16.98 8.53 3.97
N GLN A 513 17.54 8.11 2.83
CA GLN A 513 18.58 7.09 2.78
C GLN A 513 19.86 7.56 3.49
N ARG A 514 20.17 7.00 4.66
CA ARG A 514 21.51 7.13 5.27
C ARG A 514 22.49 6.21 4.55
N ARG A 515 23.57 6.78 3.98
CA ARG A 515 24.72 6.00 3.49
C ARG A 515 25.28 5.12 4.60
N ILE A 516 25.58 3.87 4.27
CA ILE A 516 26.45 2.99 5.04
C ILE A 516 27.76 2.86 4.25
N ASP A 517 28.85 3.43 4.77
CA ASP A 517 30.17 3.22 4.20
C ASP A 517 30.67 1.81 4.57
N THR A 518 30.90 0.96 3.56
CA THR A 518 31.52 -0.36 3.74
C THR A 518 32.84 -0.43 2.97
N THR A 519 33.90 0.11 3.55
CA THR A 519 35.27 -0.14 3.10
C THR A 519 35.86 -1.38 3.79
N SER A 520 36.57 -2.18 2.99
CA SER A 520 37.48 -3.28 3.38
C SER A 520 36.89 -4.53 4.06
N ALA A 521 36.87 -5.65 3.33
CA ALA A 521 37.50 -6.91 3.73
C ALA A 521 37.58 -7.87 2.52
N THR A 522 38.77 -8.08 1.98
CA THR A 522 39.05 -9.06 0.93
C THR A 522 39.21 -10.46 1.50
N GLY A 523 38.62 -11.48 0.88
CA GLY A 523 38.83 -12.89 1.26
C GLY A 523 38.28 -13.87 0.24
N GLU A 524 39.17 -14.50 -0.54
CA GLU A 524 38.83 -15.65 -1.40
C GLU A 524 38.50 -16.90 -0.57
N VAL A 525 37.80 -17.88 -1.14
CA VAL A 525 38.31 -19.27 -1.34
C VAL A 525 37.29 -20.17 -2.10
N LYS A 526 37.75 -20.58 -3.28
CA LYS A 526 37.52 -21.80 -4.11
C LYS A 526 36.43 -22.84 -3.75
N ALA A 527 35.79 -23.34 -4.81
CA ALA A 527 35.07 -24.62 -4.88
C ALA A 527 35.95 -25.78 -5.42
N PRO A 528 35.52 -27.04 -5.22
CA PRO A 528 35.78 -28.18 -6.12
C PRO A 528 34.45 -28.82 -6.61
N SER A 529 34.22 -29.09 -7.91
CA SER A 529 34.79 -30.21 -8.72
C SER A 529 34.41 -31.59 -8.14
N ALA A 530 33.31 -32.25 -8.56
CA ALA A 530 33.11 -33.05 -9.80
C ALA A 530 33.39 -34.58 -9.63
N TYR A 531 32.56 -35.47 -10.21
CA TYR A 531 32.88 -36.71 -10.98
C TYR A 531 31.57 -37.56 -11.26
N PRO A 532 31.49 -38.42 -12.31
CA PRO A 532 30.20 -38.81 -12.92
C PRO A 532 29.94 -40.32 -13.26
N ILE A 533 28.71 -40.62 -13.73
CA ILE A 533 28.25 -41.71 -14.67
C ILE A 533 28.45 -43.21 -14.31
N ILE A 534 27.38 -44.04 -14.48
CA ILE A 534 27.32 -45.31 -15.28
C ILE A 534 25.88 -45.92 -15.27
N ASN A 535 25.48 -46.63 -16.34
CA ASN A 535 24.19 -47.31 -16.58
C ASN A 535 24.27 -48.86 -16.48
N LEU A 536 23.10 -49.56 -16.50
CA LEU A 536 22.78 -51.00 -16.78
C LEU A 536 22.03 -51.73 -15.60
N LEU A 537 21.11 -52.71 -15.74
CA LEU A 537 20.23 -53.24 -16.83
C LEU A 537 19.20 -54.29 -16.24
N LEU A 538 18.23 -54.75 -17.06
CA LEU A 538 17.47 -56.06 -17.03
C LEU A 538 16.25 -56.36 -16.09
N THR A 539 15.03 -56.29 -16.69
CA THR A 539 13.95 -57.32 -16.84
C THR A 539 13.55 -58.37 -15.77
N ALA A 540 12.22 -58.51 -15.48
CA ALA A 540 11.51 -59.80 -15.25
C ALA A 540 9.93 -59.69 -15.19
N SER A 541 9.22 -60.83 -15.37
CA SER A 541 7.77 -61.14 -15.16
C SER A 541 7.62 -62.69 -15.04
N PRO A 542 6.52 -63.37 -14.59
CA PRO A 542 5.09 -62.97 -14.43
C PRO A 542 4.32 -63.51 -13.15
N HIS A 543 2.96 -63.49 -13.20
CA HIS A 543 1.85 -63.86 -12.25
C HIS A 543 1.80 -65.31 -11.63
N PRO A 544 0.90 -65.71 -10.65
CA PRO A 544 -0.53 -65.31 -10.42
C PRO A 544 -1.13 -65.28 -8.96
N LEU A 545 -2.48 -65.23 -8.87
CA LEU A 545 -3.39 -64.80 -7.76
C LEU A 545 -3.82 -65.87 -6.72
N PRO A 546 -4.53 -65.48 -5.62
CA PRO A 546 -5.99 -65.74 -5.57
C PRO A 546 -6.90 -64.55 -5.13
N ARG A 547 -8.23 -64.79 -5.09
CA ARG A 547 -9.32 -63.79 -5.18
C ARG A 547 -10.03 -63.42 -3.86
N HIS A 548 -10.63 -62.24 -3.82
CA HIS A 548 -11.98 -62.02 -3.25
C HIS A 548 -12.85 -61.12 -4.15
N ARG A 549 -14.19 -61.31 -4.12
CA ARG A 549 -15.24 -60.50 -4.81
C ARG A 549 -15.81 -59.48 -3.79
N LYS A 550 -16.50 -58.36 -4.13
CA LYS A 550 -17.49 -58.13 -5.20
C LYS A 550 -17.82 -56.62 -5.31
N GLY A 551 -18.13 -56.09 -6.51
CA GLY A 551 -18.77 -54.76 -6.67
C GLY A 551 -18.53 -54.13 -8.05
N LEU A 552 -19.55 -54.06 -8.91
CA LEU A 552 -19.48 -53.39 -10.22
C LEU A 552 -20.19 -52.03 -10.20
N PRO A 553 -19.65 -50.97 -10.82
CA PRO A 553 -20.33 -49.68 -10.96
C PRO A 553 -21.58 -49.77 -11.85
N LYS A 554 -22.58 -48.91 -11.56
CA LYS A 554 -23.80 -48.78 -12.40
C LYS A 554 -23.51 -47.90 -13.63
N ALA A 555 -23.77 -48.42 -14.83
CA ALA A 555 -23.67 -47.62 -16.07
C ALA A 555 -24.72 -46.49 -16.09
N ARG A 556 -24.29 -45.28 -16.49
CA ARG A 556 -25.09 -44.03 -16.44
C ARG A 556 -25.79 -43.66 -17.76
N THR A 557 -25.78 -44.54 -18.75
CA THR A 557 -26.15 -44.24 -20.16
C THR A 557 -27.41 -44.95 -20.67
N GLY A 558 -27.90 -45.98 -19.98
CA GLY A 558 -29.08 -46.75 -20.44
C GLY A 558 -30.42 -46.01 -20.36
N CYS A 559 -31.41 -46.47 -21.15
CA CYS A 559 -32.77 -45.93 -21.16
C CYS A 559 -33.48 -46.08 -19.80
N MET A 560 -34.46 -45.21 -19.52
CA MET A 560 -35.15 -45.18 -18.24
C MET A 560 -35.80 -46.53 -17.89
N THR A 561 -36.50 -47.17 -18.84
CA THR A 561 -37.15 -48.47 -18.62
C THR A 561 -36.15 -49.58 -18.25
N CYS A 562 -34.98 -49.64 -18.91
CA CYS A 562 -33.93 -50.61 -18.55
C CYS A 562 -33.28 -50.31 -17.21
N ARG A 563 -33.07 -49.02 -16.88
CA ARG A 563 -32.55 -48.58 -15.58
C ARG A 563 -33.49 -48.97 -14.43
N ILE A 564 -34.80 -48.71 -14.56
CA ILE A 564 -35.83 -49.10 -13.59
C ILE A 564 -35.82 -50.63 -13.39
N ARG A 565 -35.76 -51.38 -14.51
CA ARG A 565 -35.66 -52.85 -14.51
C ARG A 565 -34.30 -53.40 -14.04
N LYS A 566 -33.32 -52.54 -13.74
CA LYS A 566 -31.93 -52.88 -13.36
C LYS A 566 -31.22 -53.84 -14.34
N ILE A 567 -31.58 -53.78 -15.62
CA ILE A 567 -30.94 -54.56 -16.70
C ILE A 567 -30.06 -53.62 -17.54
N LYS A 568 -28.90 -54.12 -18.01
CA LYS A 568 -28.05 -53.37 -18.94
C LYS A 568 -28.86 -53.00 -20.20
N CYS A 569 -28.76 -51.75 -20.65
CA CYS A 569 -29.37 -51.29 -21.89
C CYS A 569 -28.43 -51.53 -23.07
N ASP A 570 -28.99 -51.70 -24.26
CA ASP A 570 -28.30 -51.78 -25.55
C ASP A 570 -28.16 -50.42 -26.27
N GLU A 571 -28.73 -49.36 -25.70
CA GLU A 571 -28.53 -47.95 -26.10
C GLU A 571 -29.02 -47.56 -27.52
N ALA A 572 -29.73 -48.46 -28.21
CA ALA A 572 -30.39 -48.17 -29.48
C ALA A 572 -31.54 -47.15 -29.37
N ARG A 573 -31.52 -46.15 -30.25
CA ARG A 573 -32.57 -45.12 -30.42
C ARG A 573 -33.46 -45.44 -31.64
N PRO A 574 -34.76 -45.09 -31.65
CA PRO A 574 -35.50 -44.35 -30.63
C PRO A 574 -35.93 -45.19 -29.40
N GLY A 575 -35.77 -46.51 -29.43
CA GLY A 575 -36.06 -47.38 -28.29
C GLY A 575 -35.21 -48.64 -28.29
N CYS A 576 -34.83 -49.10 -27.10
CA CYS A 576 -33.88 -50.21 -26.98
C CYS A 576 -34.50 -51.57 -27.30
N GLN A 577 -33.71 -52.46 -27.89
CA GLN A 577 -34.14 -53.81 -28.27
C GLN A 577 -34.59 -54.63 -27.05
N ARG A 578 -34.01 -54.39 -25.86
CA ARG A 578 -34.42 -55.05 -24.61
C ARG A 578 -35.77 -54.60 -24.05
N CYS A 579 -36.32 -53.49 -24.52
CA CYS A 579 -37.70 -53.09 -24.21
C CYS A 579 -38.64 -53.66 -25.28
N ILE A 580 -38.34 -53.37 -26.56
CA ILE A 580 -39.12 -53.80 -27.73
C ILE A 580 -39.31 -55.32 -27.76
N GLY A 581 -38.23 -56.10 -27.68
CA GLY A 581 -38.27 -57.57 -27.69
C GLY A 581 -38.92 -58.21 -26.45
N THR A 582 -39.34 -57.42 -25.46
CA THR A 582 -40.13 -57.90 -24.31
C THR A 582 -41.55 -57.31 -24.27
N GLY A 583 -42.02 -56.74 -25.39
CA GLY A 583 -43.36 -56.17 -25.53
C GLY A 583 -43.60 -54.90 -24.70
N ARG A 584 -42.54 -54.22 -24.25
CA ARG A 584 -42.63 -53.06 -23.34
C ARG A 584 -42.26 -51.78 -24.07
N LYS A 585 -43.05 -50.72 -23.85
CA LYS A 585 -42.71 -49.35 -24.27
C LYS A 585 -41.33 -48.99 -23.69
N CYS A 586 -40.49 -48.37 -24.52
CA CYS A 586 -39.21 -47.82 -24.09
C CYS A 586 -39.39 -46.34 -23.81
N ASP A 587 -39.14 -45.91 -22.57
CA ASP A 587 -39.33 -44.53 -22.10
C ASP A 587 -38.14 -43.62 -22.46
N GLY A 588 -37.35 -44.03 -23.46
CA GLY A 588 -36.24 -43.27 -24.00
C GLY A 588 -35.03 -43.08 -23.08
N TYR A 589 -34.12 -42.27 -23.58
CA TYR A 589 -32.92 -41.77 -22.91
C TYR A 589 -33.22 -40.29 -22.70
N GLY A 590 -33.39 -39.86 -21.44
CA GLY A 590 -33.81 -38.49 -21.15
C GLY A 590 -32.80 -37.50 -21.72
N ASP A 591 -33.24 -36.69 -22.68
CA ASP A 591 -32.45 -35.75 -23.47
C ASP A 591 -33.07 -34.34 -23.38
N THR A 592 -32.23 -33.38 -23.78
CA THR A 592 -32.49 -31.94 -23.89
C THR A 592 -33.39 -31.54 -25.07
N ASP A 593 -34.13 -30.44 -24.85
CA ASP A 593 -34.61 -29.41 -25.80
C ASP A 593 -35.73 -29.64 -26.85
N SER A 594 -36.49 -28.54 -27.03
CA SER A 594 -37.60 -28.25 -27.98
C SER A 594 -38.94 -28.97 -27.73
N VAL A 595 -40.10 -28.28 -27.65
CA VAL A 595 -41.00 -27.86 -28.76
C VAL A 595 -42.22 -27.14 -28.13
N THR A 596 -42.92 -26.09 -28.62
CA THR A 596 -42.77 -25.05 -29.69
C THR A 596 -43.81 -23.93 -29.48
N GLN A 597 -43.44 -22.67 -29.80
CA GLN A 597 -44.25 -21.56 -30.42
C GLN A 597 -45.67 -21.15 -29.92
N GLN A 598 -45.97 -19.84 -30.13
CA GLN A 598 -47.27 -19.12 -30.03
C GLN A 598 -47.83 -18.89 -28.61
N ASN A 599 -47.84 -17.65 -28.08
CA ASN A 599 -48.58 -16.51 -28.64
C ASN A 599 -47.97 -15.14 -28.33
N LEU A 600 -48.27 -14.18 -29.23
CA LEU A 600 -47.97 -12.76 -29.09
C LEU A 600 -48.89 -12.10 -28.04
N ILE A 601 -48.32 -11.52 -26.98
CA ILE A 601 -48.97 -10.42 -26.24
C ILE A 601 -47.91 -9.35 -26.00
N ILE A 602 -48.07 -8.21 -26.67
CA ILE A 602 -47.38 -6.97 -26.33
C ILE A 602 -47.90 -6.55 -24.94
N ARG A 603 -47.02 -6.49 -23.95
CA ARG A 603 -47.26 -5.79 -22.70
C ARG A 603 -46.10 -4.84 -22.44
N GLU A 604 -46.46 -3.58 -22.28
CA GLU A 604 -45.55 -2.46 -22.11
C GLU A 604 -44.72 -2.62 -20.83
N ARG A 605 -43.47 -2.15 -20.85
CA ARG A 605 -42.64 -2.05 -19.65
C ARG A 605 -43.22 -0.94 -18.76
N PRO A 606 -43.49 -1.17 -17.46
CA PRO A 606 -43.72 -0.06 -16.54
C PRO A 606 -42.40 0.70 -16.31
N PRO A 607 -42.45 2.03 -16.08
CA PRO A 607 -41.24 2.83 -15.89
C PRO A 607 -40.59 2.59 -14.53
N ILE A 608 -39.27 2.78 -14.48
CA ILE A 608 -38.45 2.64 -13.27
C ILE A 608 -38.74 3.81 -12.33
N THR A 609 -39.29 3.54 -11.14
CA THR A 609 -39.19 4.46 -9.99
C THR A 609 -39.29 3.76 -8.63
N ARG A 610 -38.31 4.07 -7.75
CA ARG A 610 -38.33 4.05 -6.26
C ARG A 610 -38.42 2.71 -5.47
N ALA A 611 -37.23 2.30 -5.02
CA ALA A 611 -36.77 2.40 -3.61
C ALA A 611 -36.88 1.20 -2.62
N LEU A 612 -35.70 0.86 -2.06
CA LEU A 612 -35.39 0.45 -0.68
C LEU A 612 -36.01 -0.85 -0.09
N ASN A 613 -35.20 -1.92 0.04
CA ASN A 613 -34.57 -2.32 1.33
C ASN A 613 -33.81 -3.68 1.30
N ASN A 614 -32.64 -3.69 1.95
CA ASN A 614 -32.01 -4.75 2.78
C ASN A 614 -31.78 -6.23 2.34
N ASP A 615 -31.91 -6.65 1.08
CA ASP A 615 -31.42 -8.02 0.67
C ASP A 615 -30.64 -8.09 -0.67
N LEU A 616 -30.15 -6.95 -1.17
CA LEU A 616 -29.59 -6.83 -2.53
C LEU A 616 -28.28 -7.61 -2.82
N GLY A 617 -27.58 -8.12 -1.81
CA GLY A 617 -26.20 -8.63 -1.96
C GLY A 617 -26.06 -9.88 -2.83
N VAL A 618 -27.15 -10.64 -3.01
CA VAL A 618 -27.18 -11.91 -3.78
C VAL A 618 -27.80 -11.70 -5.17
N GLU A 619 -28.95 -11.02 -5.28
CA GLU A 619 -29.62 -10.77 -6.56
C GLU A 619 -28.73 -9.97 -7.53
N LEU A 620 -28.00 -8.96 -7.05
CA LEU A 620 -27.15 -8.13 -7.91
C LEU A 620 -26.01 -8.92 -8.57
N SER A 621 -25.44 -9.92 -7.87
CA SER A 621 -24.34 -10.73 -8.39
C SER A 621 -24.82 -11.77 -9.42
N PHE A 622 -26.03 -12.32 -9.25
CA PHE A 622 -26.67 -13.16 -10.26
C PHE A 622 -27.03 -12.36 -11.52
N HIS A 623 -27.63 -11.18 -11.37
CA HIS A 623 -27.96 -10.32 -12.51
C HIS A 623 -26.70 -9.84 -13.27
N ALA A 624 -25.59 -9.57 -12.58
CA ALA A 624 -24.31 -9.26 -13.21
C ALA A 624 -23.75 -10.44 -14.04
N PHE A 625 -23.87 -11.67 -13.55
CA PHE A 625 -23.44 -12.88 -14.27
C PHE A 625 -24.31 -13.15 -15.52
N ASP A 626 -25.62 -12.97 -15.44
CA ASP A 626 -26.49 -13.10 -16.61
C ASP A 626 -26.28 -11.98 -17.62
N TYR A 627 -26.01 -10.74 -17.17
CA TYR A 627 -25.59 -9.64 -18.03
C TYR A 627 -24.27 -9.96 -18.74
N TYR A 628 -23.31 -10.59 -18.05
CA TYR A 628 -22.06 -11.04 -18.65
C TYR A 628 -22.30 -11.98 -19.84
N ARG A 629 -23.11 -13.02 -19.61
CA ARG A 629 -23.42 -14.06 -20.60
C ARG A 629 -24.25 -13.55 -21.77
N GLY A 630 -25.13 -12.57 -21.55
CA GLY A 630 -26.01 -12.03 -22.59
C GLY A 630 -25.39 -10.92 -23.44
N HIS A 631 -24.44 -10.15 -22.90
CA HIS A 631 -23.96 -8.91 -23.53
C HIS A 631 -22.44 -8.77 -23.47
N VAL A 632 -21.86 -8.76 -22.26
CA VAL A 632 -20.45 -8.36 -22.04
C VAL A 632 -19.47 -9.34 -22.70
N SER A 633 -19.72 -10.64 -22.65
CA SER A 633 -18.88 -11.66 -23.30
C SER A 633 -18.78 -11.54 -24.83
N HIS A 634 -19.62 -10.73 -25.46
CA HIS A 634 -19.56 -10.39 -26.90
C HIS A 634 -18.94 -9.00 -27.18
N GLN A 635 -18.78 -8.16 -26.15
CA GLN A 635 -18.21 -6.80 -26.25
C GLN A 635 -16.77 -6.69 -25.74
N VAL A 636 -16.32 -7.63 -24.91
CA VAL A 636 -14.94 -7.70 -24.39
C VAL A 636 -14.07 -8.56 -25.33
N GLY A 637 -12.91 -8.05 -25.74
CA GLY A 637 -11.84 -8.82 -26.39
C GLY A 637 -11.88 -8.93 -27.92
N ASP A 638 -12.78 -8.22 -28.60
CA ASP A 638 -12.94 -8.24 -30.07
C ASP A 638 -13.10 -9.67 -30.64
N THR A 639 -12.88 -9.82 -31.95
CA THR A 639 -12.74 -11.12 -32.63
C THR A 639 -11.50 -11.91 -32.19
N VAL A 640 -10.56 -11.29 -31.47
CA VAL A 640 -9.26 -11.84 -31.11
C VAL A 640 -9.31 -12.75 -29.88
N ASP A 641 -10.06 -12.34 -28.86
CA ASP A 641 -10.19 -13.01 -27.56
C ASP A 641 -11.64 -13.47 -27.28
N SER A 642 -12.52 -13.48 -28.30
CA SER A 642 -13.91 -13.92 -28.19
C SER A 642 -14.05 -15.33 -27.59
N ASP A 643 -13.17 -16.26 -27.94
CA ASP A 643 -13.11 -17.62 -27.37
C ASP A 643 -12.59 -17.65 -25.93
N PHE A 644 -11.75 -16.70 -25.52
CA PHE A 644 -11.33 -16.58 -24.12
C PHE A 644 -12.52 -16.14 -23.25
N TRP A 645 -13.22 -15.08 -23.64
CA TRP A 645 -14.35 -14.52 -22.88
C TRP A 645 -15.63 -15.36 -22.99
N GLY A 646 -16.01 -15.77 -24.20
CA GLY A 646 -17.22 -16.53 -24.50
C GLY A 646 -17.13 -18.04 -24.26
N ASN A 647 -15.93 -18.63 -24.25
CA ASN A 647 -15.75 -20.08 -24.05
C ASN A 647 -15.01 -20.44 -22.76
N LEU A 648 -13.78 -19.96 -22.55
CA LEU A 648 -12.99 -20.35 -21.36
C LEU A 648 -13.56 -19.76 -20.06
N VAL A 649 -13.76 -18.44 -20.03
CA VAL A 649 -14.25 -17.71 -18.85
C VAL A 649 -15.65 -18.20 -18.45
N LEU A 650 -16.60 -18.24 -19.39
CA LEU A 650 -17.96 -18.73 -19.14
C LEU A 650 -18.01 -20.18 -18.65
N ARG A 651 -17.10 -21.06 -19.09
CA ARG A 651 -17.05 -22.46 -18.65
C ARG A 651 -16.55 -22.61 -17.21
N LEU A 652 -15.59 -21.78 -16.80
CA LEU A 652 -14.97 -21.91 -15.47
C LEU A 652 -15.71 -21.13 -14.38
N ALA A 653 -16.33 -19.99 -14.71
CA ALA A 653 -16.99 -19.12 -13.73
C ALA A 653 -18.08 -19.82 -12.86
N PRO A 654 -18.95 -20.72 -13.36
CA PRO A 654 -19.90 -21.44 -12.51
C PRO A 654 -19.23 -22.33 -11.44
N THR A 655 -18.00 -22.77 -11.71
CA THR A 655 -17.24 -23.74 -10.88
C THR A 655 -16.20 -23.10 -9.96
N ASP A 656 -15.99 -21.78 -10.06
CA ASP A 656 -14.98 -21.08 -9.26
C ASP A 656 -15.50 -19.70 -8.80
N PRO A 657 -15.67 -19.48 -7.48
CA PRO A 657 -16.15 -18.22 -6.95
C PRO A 657 -15.27 -17.01 -7.30
N ALA A 658 -13.94 -17.17 -7.39
CA ALA A 658 -13.06 -16.04 -7.73
C ALA A 658 -13.28 -15.58 -9.16
N ILE A 659 -13.38 -16.52 -10.10
CA ILE A 659 -13.68 -16.23 -11.50
C ILE A 659 -15.08 -15.61 -11.62
N ARG A 660 -16.10 -16.15 -10.93
CA ARG A 660 -17.47 -15.62 -10.96
C ARG A 660 -17.56 -14.18 -10.47
N HIS A 661 -16.98 -13.88 -9.31
CA HIS A 661 -17.02 -12.52 -8.76
C HIS A 661 -16.20 -11.53 -9.60
N ALA A 662 -15.09 -11.98 -10.20
CA ALA A 662 -14.31 -11.14 -11.11
C ALA A 662 -15.12 -10.74 -12.37
N ILE A 663 -15.85 -11.68 -13.00
CA ILE A 663 -16.70 -11.32 -14.15
C ILE A 663 -17.94 -10.53 -13.76
N SER A 664 -18.50 -10.72 -12.56
CA SER A 664 -19.56 -9.85 -12.05
C SER A 664 -19.06 -8.41 -11.87
N ALA A 665 -17.82 -8.22 -11.37
CA ALA A 665 -17.20 -6.91 -11.30
C ALA A 665 -17.03 -6.25 -12.69
N ILE A 666 -16.43 -6.96 -13.66
CA ILE A 666 -16.29 -6.48 -15.05
C ILE A 666 -17.66 -6.10 -15.62
N SER A 667 -18.68 -6.92 -15.39
CA SER A 667 -20.04 -6.71 -15.93
C SER A 667 -20.73 -5.48 -15.34
N LEU A 668 -20.53 -5.22 -14.05
CA LEU A 668 -21.02 -4.01 -13.41
C LEU A 668 -20.29 -2.75 -13.93
N MET A 669 -18.98 -2.85 -14.23
CA MET A 669 -18.25 -1.74 -14.88
C MET A 669 -18.74 -1.48 -16.31
N TYR A 670 -19.05 -2.52 -17.09
CA TYR A 670 -19.67 -2.38 -18.41
C TYR A 670 -21.06 -1.77 -18.33
N ALA A 671 -21.91 -2.25 -17.42
CA ALA A 671 -23.25 -1.70 -17.19
C ALA A 671 -23.22 -0.21 -16.78
N GLU A 672 -22.18 0.21 -16.04
CA GLU A 672 -21.95 1.62 -15.69
C GLU A 672 -21.53 2.44 -16.91
N LYS A 673 -20.55 1.97 -17.69
CA LYS A 673 -20.06 2.67 -18.90
C LYS A 673 -21.07 2.78 -20.04
N THR A 674 -22.11 1.94 -20.04
CA THR A 674 -23.23 2.02 -21.01
C THR A 674 -24.33 2.99 -20.62
N LYS A 675 -24.23 3.68 -19.47
CA LYS A 675 -25.19 4.72 -19.08
C LYS A 675 -24.90 6.01 -19.83
N ASP A 676 -25.93 6.54 -20.47
CA ASP A 676 -25.89 7.78 -21.25
C ASP A 676 -26.02 9.01 -20.31
N THR A 677 -25.08 9.13 -19.37
CA THR A 677 -25.11 10.09 -18.26
C THR A 677 -23.92 11.05 -18.31
N THR A 678 -24.20 12.34 -18.21
CA THR A 678 -23.21 13.44 -18.15
C THR A 678 -22.44 13.50 -16.81
N ASP A 679 -22.38 12.40 -16.05
CA ASP A 679 -21.72 12.34 -14.76
C ASP A 679 -20.19 12.20 -14.94
N ILE A 680 -19.45 13.05 -14.25
CA ILE A 680 -18.00 13.22 -14.41
C ILE A 680 -17.20 12.00 -13.90
N CYS A 681 -17.80 11.16 -13.04
CA CYS A 681 -17.19 9.95 -12.48
C CYS A 681 -18.17 8.75 -12.48
N PRO A 682 -17.84 7.61 -13.13
CA PRO A 682 -18.68 6.40 -13.10
C PRO A 682 -18.70 5.73 -11.72
N ASN A 683 -19.87 5.31 -11.24
CA ASN A 683 -20.02 4.72 -9.91
C ASN A 683 -19.66 3.22 -9.87
N TYR A 684 -18.37 2.91 -9.88
CA TYR A 684 -17.88 1.53 -9.79
C TYR A 684 -18.00 0.88 -8.39
N ARG A 685 -18.61 1.52 -7.39
CA ARG A 685 -18.72 0.96 -6.02
C ARG A 685 -19.31 -0.47 -5.98
N PRO A 686 -20.37 -0.82 -6.75
CA PRO A 686 -20.87 -2.20 -6.80
C PRO A 686 -19.86 -3.18 -7.42
N ALA A 687 -19.13 -2.74 -8.45
CA ALA A 687 -18.09 -3.55 -9.09
C ALA A 687 -16.88 -3.80 -8.17
N ILE A 688 -16.47 -2.80 -7.39
CA ILE A 688 -15.40 -2.92 -6.39
C ILE A 688 -15.79 -3.92 -5.29
N VAL A 689 -17.07 -3.96 -4.88
CA VAL A 689 -17.56 -4.98 -3.93
C VAL A 689 -17.43 -6.40 -4.51
N GLU A 690 -17.82 -6.63 -5.76
CA GLU A 690 -17.60 -7.93 -6.42
C GLU A 690 -16.10 -8.23 -6.62
N TYR A 691 -15.27 -7.23 -6.93
CA TYR A 691 -13.82 -7.42 -7.05
C TYR A 691 -13.20 -7.87 -5.72
N ASN A 692 -13.57 -7.22 -4.61
CA ASN A 692 -13.13 -7.63 -3.27
C ASN A 692 -13.60 -9.05 -2.91
N LYS A 693 -14.83 -9.44 -3.28
CA LYS A 693 -15.30 -10.83 -3.14
C LYS A 693 -14.43 -11.81 -3.95
N ALA A 694 -13.98 -11.43 -5.15
CA ALA A 694 -13.09 -12.24 -5.96
C ALA A 694 -11.70 -12.41 -5.32
N ILE A 695 -11.12 -11.33 -4.78
CA ILE A 695 -9.84 -11.37 -4.04
C ILE A 695 -9.97 -12.26 -2.80
N LEU A 696 -11.03 -12.13 -2.01
CA LEU A 696 -11.30 -12.98 -0.85
C LEU A 696 -11.47 -14.45 -1.23
N ALA A 697 -12.13 -14.74 -2.35
CA ALA A 697 -12.24 -16.10 -2.88
C ALA A 697 -10.88 -16.71 -3.26
N VAL A 698 -9.95 -15.93 -3.84
CA VAL A 698 -8.56 -16.39 -4.07
C VAL A 698 -7.86 -16.71 -2.76
N ARG A 699 -8.05 -15.90 -1.70
CA ARG A 699 -7.45 -16.17 -0.36
C ARG A 699 -7.98 -17.46 0.29
N SER A 700 -9.12 -17.98 -0.18
CA SER A 700 -9.69 -19.26 0.27
C SER A 700 -9.17 -20.49 -0.49
N TRP A 701 -8.36 -20.30 -1.54
CA TRP A 701 -7.75 -21.40 -2.27
C TRP A 701 -6.75 -22.18 -1.40
N PRO A 702 -6.66 -23.52 -1.55
CA PRO A 702 -5.61 -24.30 -0.89
C PRO A 702 -4.20 -23.83 -1.27
N LEU A 703 -3.27 -23.87 -0.30
CA LEU A 703 -1.86 -23.49 -0.50
C LEU A 703 -1.15 -24.25 -1.64
N ALA A 704 -1.65 -25.44 -1.99
CA ALA A 704 -1.35 -26.12 -3.24
C ALA A 704 -2.63 -26.17 -4.09
N THR A 705 -2.79 -25.23 -5.03
CA THR A 705 -3.88 -25.29 -6.01
C THR A 705 -3.63 -26.41 -7.01
N GLU A 706 -4.55 -27.37 -7.13
CA GLU A 706 -4.40 -28.50 -8.06
C GLU A 706 -4.37 -28.09 -9.54
N SER A 707 -5.04 -26.99 -9.92
CA SER A 707 -5.07 -26.51 -11.31
C SER A 707 -4.16 -25.32 -11.55
N ARG A 708 -3.41 -25.35 -12.65
CA ARG A 708 -2.57 -24.23 -13.13
C ARG A 708 -3.35 -23.18 -13.91
N VAL A 709 -4.50 -23.55 -14.45
CA VAL A 709 -5.36 -22.67 -15.28
C VAL A 709 -6.00 -21.56 -14.45
N LYS A 710 -6.57 -21.88 -13.28
CA LYS A 710 -7.34 -20.92 -12.47
C LYS A 710 -6.52 -19.70 -11.99
N PRO A 711 -5.30 -19.83 -11.43
CA PRO A 711 -4.53 -18.67 -11.00
C PRO A 711 -4.14 -17.74 -12.15
N LEU A 712 -3.73 -18.31 -13.29
CA LEU A 712 -3.40 -17.56 -14.50
C LEU A 712 -4.62 -16.80 -15.05
N LEU A 713 -5.79 -17.44 -15.07
CA LEU A 713 -7.03 -16.82 -15.52
C LEU A 713 -7.49 -15.70 -14.59
N VAL A 714 -7.50 -15.91 -13.28
CA VAL A 714 -7.92 -14.87 -12.31
C VAL A 714 -6.97 -13.67 -12.37
N CYS A 715 -5.66 -13.88 -12.54
CA CYS A 715 -4.73 -12.78 -12.78
C CYS A 715 -5.09 -11.96 -14.04
N LEU A 716 -5.48 -12.58 -15.16
CA LEU A 716 -5.94 -11.83 -16.35
C LEU A 716 -7.27 -11.10 -16.12
N LEU A 717 -8.22 -11.70 -15.39
CA LEU A 717 -9.47 -11.03 -15.04
C LEU A 717 -9.22 -9.82 -14.12
N PHE A 718 -8.30 -9.93 -13.18
CA PHE A 718 -7.90 -8.80 -12.33
C PHE A 718 -7.18 -7.73 -13.16
N VAL A 719 -6.29 -8.08 -14.09
CA VAL A 719 -5.71 -7.12 -15.06
C VAL A 719 -6.79 -6.36 -15.81
N CYS A 720 -7.86 -7.02 -16.28
CA CYS A 720 -9.00 -6.35 -16.91
C CYS A 720 -9.71 -5.37 -15.96
N ILE A 721 -9.97 -5.77 -14.72
CA ILE A 721 -10.62 -4.92 -13.70
C ILE A 721 -9.75 -3.68 -13.41
N GLU A 722 -8.46 -3.87 -13.12
CA GLU A 722 -7.54 -2.77 -12.78
C GLU A 722 -7.34 -1.81 -13.98
N PHE A 723 -7.30 -2.32 -15.21
CA PHE A 723 -7.28 -1.49 -16.42
C PHE A 723 -8.58 -0.67 -16.59
N MET A 724 -9.74 -1.23 -16.21
CA MET A 724 -11.02 -0.52 -16.27
C MET A 724 -11.22 0.51 -15.15
N LEU A 725 -10.58 0.31 -13.98
CA LEU A 725 -10.54 1.25 -12.86
C LEU A 725 -9.61 2.45 -13.11
N GLY A 726 -8.49 2.24 -13.82
CA GLY A 726 -7.63 3.31 -14.32
C GLY A 726 -6.46 3.69 -13.40
N HIS A 727 -6.28 4.99 -13.15
CA HIS A 727 -4.99 5.60 -12.78
C HIS A 727 -4.35 5.07 -11.49
N GLU A 728 -5.15 4.89 -10.43
CA GLU A 728 -4.65 4.50 -9.10
C GLU A 728 -4.32 2.99 -9.02
N HIS A 729 -4.76 2.22 -10.01
CA HIS A 729 -4.77 0.76 -10.01
C HIS A 729 -3.69 0.11 -10.88
N GLN A 730 -2.89 0.91 -11.60
CA GLN A 730 -1.90 0.40 -12.56
C GLN A 730 -0.83 -0.49 -11.94
N ASN A 731 -0.40 -0.18 -10.70
CA ASN A 731 0.61 -0.98 -10.00
C ASN A 731 0.06 -2.36 -9.60
N ALA A 732 -1.23 -2.48 -9.27
CA ALA A 732 -1.89 -3.77 -9.07
C ALA A 732 -1.97 -4.55 -10.39
N ALA A 733 -2.34 -3.89 -11.50
CA ALA A 733 -2.34 -4.51 -12.83
C ALA A 733 -0.97 -5.08 -13.22
N LYS A 734 0.12 -4.28 -13.10
CA LYS A 734 1.51 -4.74 -13.29
C LYS A 734 1.79 -6.00 -12.46
N MET A 735 1.42 -5.98 -11.19
CA MET A 735 1.66 -7.10 -10.27
C MET A 735 0.94 -8.36 -10.72
N HIS A 736 -0.32 -8.28 -11.17
CA HIS A 736 -1.03 -9.44 -11.70
C HIS A 736 -0.43 -9.99 -13.00
N ILE A 737 0.00 -9.13 -13.93
CA ILE A 737 0.74 -9.55 -15.14
C ILE A 737 2.02 -10.28 -14.75
N LEU A 738 2.78 -9.70 -13.83
CA LEU A 738 4.07 -10.21 -13.37
C LEU A 738 3.95 -11.56 -12.65
N GLN A 739 3.01 -11.71 -11.72
CA GLN A 739 2.78 -12.99 -11.06
C GLN A 739 2.28 -14.04 -12.07
N GLY A 740 1.44 -13.66 -13.03
CA GLY A 740 1.04 -14.54 -14.14
C GLY A 740 2.22 -15.01 -14.99
N ARG A 741 3.14 -14.13 -15.38
CA ARG A 741 4.38 -14.51 -16.10
C ARG A 741 5.28 -15.42 -15.26
N ARG A 742 5.41 -15.17 -13.95
CA ARG A 742 6.15 -16.06 -13.01
C ARG A 742 5.50 -17.44 -12.88
N LEU A 743 4.16 -17.51 -12.86
CA LEU A 743 3.42 -18.78 -12.89
C LEU A 743 3.67 -19.54 -14.20
N LEU A 744 3.64 -18.87 -15.36
CA LEU A 744 3.98 -19.47 -16.65
C LEU A 744 5.43 -19.98 -16.68
N ALA A 745 6.41 -19.20 -16.23
CA ALA A 745 7.82 -19.59 -16.21
C ALA A 745 8.11 -20.81 -15.31
N ASN A 746 7.28 -21.05 -14.28
CA ASN A 746 7.37 -22.23 -13.42
C ASN A 746 6.78 -23.51 -14.04
N ILE A 747 6.10 -23.43 -15.20
CA ILE A 747 5.60 -24.61 -15.91
C ILE A 747 6.77 -25.32 -16.59
N LYS A 748 7.03 -26.57 -16.20
CA LYS A 748 8.08 -27.43 -16.78
C LYS A 748 7.52 -28.60 -17.60
N ASP A 749 6.29 -29.01 -17.30
CA ASP A 749 5.63 -30.17 -17.93
C ASP A 749 5.04 -29.77 -19.29
N ARG A 750 5.29 -30.58 -20.33
CA ARG A 750 4.95 -30.21 -21.72
C ARG A 750 3.65 -30.82 -22.27
N LYS A 751 3.01 -31.76 -21.56
CA LYS A 751 1.94 -32.64 -22.08
C LYS A 751 0.88 -32.98 -21.01
N THR A 752 0.09 -32.00 -20.56
CA THR A 752 -1.15 -32.25 -19.82
C THR A 752 -2.29 -31.42 -20.42
N PRO A 753 -3.57 -31.83 -20.27
CA PRO A 753 -4.70 -31.07 -20.82
C PRO A 753 -4.80 -29.63 -20.32
N GLU A 754 -4.31 -29.35 -19.10
CA GLU A 754 -4.22 -27.97 -18.60
C GLU A 754 -3.21 -27.12 -19.37
N ILE A 755 -2.09 -27.71 -19.80
CA ILE A 755 -1.09 -26.99 -20.60
C ILE A 755 -1.65 -26.66 -21.98
N ASP A 756 -2.50 -27.50 -22.56
CA ASP A 756 -3.12 -27.21 -23.84
C ASP A 756 -4.14 -26.06 -23.74
N ILE A 757 -4.89 -25.97 -22.62
CA ILE A 757 -5.71 -24.78 -22.29
C ILE A 757 -4.82 -23.53 -22.12
N ILE A 758 -3.69 -23.64 -21.41
CA ILE A 758 -2.78 -22.53 -21.20
C ILE A 758 -2.19 -22.04 -22.53
N ARG A 759 -1.74 -22.94 -23.40
CA ARG A 759 -1.23 -22.65 -24.75
C ARG A 759 -2.27 -21.98 -25.65
N GLN A 760 -3.51 -22.47 -25.62
CA GLN A 760 -4.57 -21.98 -26.49
C GLN A 760 -5.10 -20.61 -26.07
N TYR A 761 -5.35 -20.40 -24.77
CA TYR A 761 -6.13 -19.24 -24.30
C TYR A 761 -5.38 -18.25 -23.41
N LEU A 762 -4.35 -18.67 -22.66
CA LEU A 762 -3.76 -17.82 -21.60
C LEU A 762 -2.38 -17.28 -21.99
N ALA A 763 -1.49 -18.15 -22.47
CA ALA A 763 -0.16 -17.78 -22.93
C ALA A 763 -0.17 -16.69 -24.03
N PRO A 764 -1.07 -16.70 -25.03
CA PRO A 764 -1.13 -15.64 -26.04
C PRO A 764 -1.54 -14.27 -25.49
N ILE A 765 -2.26 -14.21 -24.37
CA ILE A 765 -2.65 -12.95 -23.72
C ILE A 765 -1.46 -12.39 -22.92
N TYR A 766 -0.81 -13.24 -22.12
CA TYR A 766 0.41 -12.86 -21.38
C TYR A 766 1.58 -12.45 -22.27
N LEU A 767 1.68 -13.00 -23.48
CA LEU A 767 2.68 -12.62 -24.47
C LEU A 767 2.40 -11.22 -25.06
N ARG A 768 1.13 -10.89 -25.32
CA ARG A 768 0.74 -9.54 -25.77
C ARG A 768 0.94 -8.47 -24.69
N LEU A 769 0.82 -8.84 -23.41
CA LEU A 769 1.05 -7.95 -22.26
C LEU A 769 2.54 -7.66 -21.96
N ALA A 770 3.48 -8.10 -22.81
CA ALA A 770 4.92 -7.96 -22.59
C ALA A 770 5.40 -6.52 -22.33
N TYR A 771 4.84 -5.53 -23.06
CA TYR A 771 5.21 -4.11 -22.95
C TYR A 771 4.68 -3.40 -21.69
N VAL A 772 3.96 -4.12 -20.81
CA VAL A 772 3.34 -3.55 -19.60
C VAL A 772 4.17 -3.84 -18.33
N GLY A 773 5.15 -4.76 -18.40
CA GLY A 773 5.88 -5.27 -17.25
C GLY A 773 7.40 -5.13 -17.37
N ASN A 774 7.99 -4.30 -16.50
CA ASN A 774 9.43 -3.98 -16.48
C ASN A 774 10.32 -5.06 -15.80
N ASP A 775 9.92 -6.32 -15.80
CA ASP A 775 10.53 -7.38 -14.98
C ASP A 775 11.01 -8.56 -15.82
N ARG A 776 12.25 -9.02 -15.56
CA ARG A 776 13.07 -9.92 -16.40
C ARG A 776 12.60 -11.39 -16.46
N VAL A 777 11.30 -11.65 -16.52
CA VAL A 777 10.72 -12.99 -16.57
C VAL A 777 10.56 -13.41 -18.04
N GLU A 778 11.55 -14.14 -18.56
CA GLU A 778 11.56 -14.69 -19.92
C GLU A 778 10.28 -15.52 -20.19
N PHE A 779 9.68 -15.33 -21.37
CA PHE A 779 8.49 -16.08 -21.74
C PHE A 779 8.84 -17.55 -22.06
N PRO A 780 8.17 -18.55 -21.45
CA PRO A 780 8.48 -19.96 -21.67
C PRO A 780 8.12 -20.40 -23.10
N GLN A 781 9.11 -20.44 -23.98
CA GLN A 781 8.97 -20.77 -25.42
C GLN A 781 8.18 -22.06 -25.70
N HIS A 782 8.23 -23.06 -24.81
CA HIS A 782 7.50 -24.33 -24.95
C HIS A 782 5.97 -24.24 -24.75
N LEU A 783 5.46 -23.05 -24.36
CA LEU A 783 4.04 -22.70 -24.32
C LEU A 783 3.58 -21.91 -25.56
N LEU A 784 4.50 -21.59 -26.49
CA LEU A 784 4.19 -20.96 -27.76
C LEU A 784 3.97 -22.03 -28.84
N GLN A 785 3.10 -21.74 -29.80
CA GLN A 785 2.87 -22.61 -30.95
C GLN A 785 4.03 -22.55 -31.94
N MET A 786 4.62 -21.36 -32.12
CA MET A 786 5.76 -21.13 -33.00
C MET A 786 6.57 -19.91 -32.54
N THR A 787 7.90 -19.98 -32.68
CA THR A 787 8.84 -18.91 -32.27
C THR A 787 9.72 -18.39 -33.42
N THR A 788 9.66 -19.00 -34.60
CA THR A 788 10.43 -18.64 -35.79
C THR A 788 9.52 -18.50 -37.00
N ALA A 789 9.86 -17.61 -37.93
CA ALA A 789 9.06 -17.42 -39.13
C ALA A 789 9.29 -18.58 -40.14
N PRO A 790 8.23 -19.23 -40.65
CA PRO A 790 8.32 -20.16 -41.78
C PRO A 790 8.48 -19.38 -43.11
N LEU A 791 8.57 -20.05 -44.26
CA LEU A 791 8.57 -19.36 -45.57
C LEU A 791 7.24 -18.66 -45.92
N LYS A 792 6.13 -19.17 -45.38
CA LYS A 792 4.77 -18.62 -45.47
C LYS A 792 4.01 -19.07 -44.22
N PHE A 793 3.28 -18.19 -43.55
CA PHE A 793 2.40 -18.59 -42.44
C PHE A 793 1.22 -19.45 -42.93
N ALA A 794 0.72 -20.34 -42.07
CA ALA A 794 -0.50 -21.10 -42.34
C ALA A 794 -1.77 -20.34 -41.92
N SER A 795 -1.68 -19.50 -40.88
CA SER A 795 -2.78 -18.68 -40.36
C SER A 795 -2.31 -17.32 -39.82
N LEU A 796 -3.26 -16.39 -39.61
CA LEU A 796 -3.01 -15.16 -38.86
C LEU A 796 -2.62 -15.42 -37.40
N ALA A 797 -3.09 -16.50 -36.78
CA ALA A 797 -2.73 -16.87 -35.41
C ALA A 797 -1.24 -17.23 -35.29
N ASP A 798 -0.71 -17.97 -36.27
CA ASP A 798 0.72 -18.30 -36.38
C ASP A 798 1.58 -17.04 -36.54
N ALA A 799 1.17 -16.14 -37.45
CA ALA A 799 1.84 -14.87 -37.68
C ALA A 799 1.85 -14.01 -36.41
N ARG A 800 0.71 -13.91 -35.72
CA ARG A 800 0.56 -13.19 -34.44
C ARG A 800 1.44 -13.79 -33.35
N CYS A 801 1.52 -15.12 -33.23
CA CYS A 801 2.31 -15.80 -32.21
C CYS A 801 3.81 -15.47 -32.36
N VAL A 802 4.36 -15.57 -33.57
CA VAL A 802 5.77 -15.24 -33.82
C VAL A 802 6.03 -13.74 -33.65
N LEU A 803 5.16 -12.86 -34.15
CA LEU A 803 5.36 -11.41 -34.00
C LEU A 803 5.43 -11.01 -32.53
N TYR A 804 4.47 -11.46 -31.71
CA TYR A 804 4.44 -11.09 -30.30
C TYR A 804 5.58 -11.72 -29.48
N TYR A 805 6.13 -12.86 -29.92
CA TYR A 805 7.37 -13.40 -29.36
C TYR A 805 8.58 -12.51 -29.70
N LEU A 806 8.72 -12.06 -30.95
CA LEU A 806 9.77 -11.13 -31.37
C LEU A 806 9.67 -9.76 -30.66
N VAL A 807 8.44 -9.30 -30.39
CA VAL A 807 8.16 -8.10 -29.58
C VAL A 807 8.58 -8.29 -28.11
N ASP A 808 8.27 -9.42 -27.47
CA ASP A 808 8.65 -9.74 -26.08
C ASP A 808 10.18 -9.74 -25.87
N ILE A 809 10.92 -10.44 -26.74
CA ILE A 809 12.39 -10.46 -26.67
C ILE A 809 13.02 -9.13 -27.11
N GLY A 810 12.34 -8.37 -27.98
CA GLY A 810 12.76 -7.04 -28.42
C GLY A 810 12.63 -5.99 -27.32
N PHE A 811 11.51 -5.92 -26.61
CA PHE A 811 11.36 -5.05 -25.44
C PHE A 811 12.34 -5.43 -24.32
N THR A 812 12.60 -6.72 -24.13
CA THR A 812 13.63 -7.21 -23.21
C THR A 812 15.02 -6.67 -23.58
N LEU A 813 15.41 -6.76 -24.88
CA LEU A 813 16.67 -6.19 -25.37
C LEU A 813 16.73 -4.66 -25.20
N ILE A 814 15.64 -3.95 -25.50
CA ILE A 814 15.57 -2.48 -25.34
C ILE A 814 15.81 -2.08 -23.88
N TYR A 815 15.19 -2.77 -22.92
CA TYR A 815 15.39 -2.50 -21.50
C TYR A 815 16.83 -2.79 -21.04
N GLU A 816 17.45 -3.86 -21.53
CA GLU A 816 18.86 -4.15 -21.27
C GLU A 816 19.79 -3.07 -21.83
N VAL A 817 19.54 -2.59 -23.06
CA VAL A 817 20.31 -1.49 -23.67
C VAL A 817 20.16 -0.18 -22.89
N LYS A 818 18.94 0.15 -22.42
CA LYS A 818 18.72 1.29 -21.51
C LYS A 818 19.50 1.13 -20.19
N SER A 819 19.38 -0.03 -19.54
CA SER A 819 20.07 -0.32 -18.27
C SER A 819 21.59 -0.35 -18.40
N TYR A 820 22.14 -0.69 -19.56
CA TYR A 820 23.57 -0.62 -19.83
C TYR A 820 24.02 0.85 -19.96
N ARG A 821 23.27 1.66 -20.72
CA ARG A 821 23.57 3.09 -20.90
C ARG A 821 23.50 3.90 -19.60
N SER A 822 22.57 3.58 -18.70
CA SER A 822 22.44 4.29 -17.40
C SER A 822 23.58 4.00 -16.41
N ASN A 823 24.37 2.94 -16.63
CA ASN A 823 25.30 2.40 -15.62
C ASN A 823 26.78 2.71 -15.90
N GLY A 824 27.12 3.46 -16.95
CA GLY A 824 28.45 4.08 -17.12
C GLY A 824 29.62 3.16 -17.51
N THR A 825 29.38 1.89 -17.88
CA THR A 825 30.44 0.92 -18.24
C THR A 825 30.78 0.95 -19.74
N HIS A 826 31.37 2.06 -20.21
CA HIS A 826 31.46 2.39 -21.64
C HIS A 826 32.41 1.56 -22.53
N GLU A 827 33.34 0.78 -21.97
CA GLU A 827 34.33 0.07 -22.80
C GLU A 827 33.79 -1.21 -23.48
N ALA A 828 32.71 -1.79 -22.95
CA ALA A 828 32.30 -3.16 -23.31
C ALA A 828 31.51 -3.31 -24.63
N LEU A 829 30.88 -2.28 -25.18
CA LEU A 829 30.20 -2.41 -26.50
C LEU A 829 31.16 -2.69 -27.66
N ASP A 830 32.43 -2.27 -27.54
CA ASP A 830 33.51 -2.57 -28.50
C ASP A 830 34.50 -3.65 -28.00
N THR A 831 34.50 -4.03 -26.71
CA THR A 831 35.47 -5.01 -26.16
C THR A 831 34.89 -6.34 -25.67
N GLU A 832 33.58 -6.46 -25.44
CA GLU A 832 32.87 -7.75 -25.29
C GLU A 832 31.87 -7.96 -26.45
N GLY A 833 32.37 -7.82 -27.67
CA GLY A 833 31.57 -7.93 -28.88
C GLY A 833 31.13 -9.36 -29.22
N ASP A 834 30.08 -9.88 -28.56
CA ASP A 834 29.24 -10.94 -29.16
C ASP A 834 27.81 -11.18 -28.61
N THR A 835 27.25 -10.38 -27.68
CA THR A 835 25.92 -10.70 -27.06
C THR A 835 24.77 -9.73 -27.38
N LEU A 836 24.88 -8.42 -27.12
CA LEU A 836 23.78 -7.48 -27.37
C LEU A 836 23.60 -7.18 -28.86
N GLN A 837 24.69 -6.88 -29.57
CA GLN A 837 24.66 -6.57 -31.00
C GLN A 837 24.31 -7.81 -31.85
N SER A 838 24.66 -9.02 -31.40
CA SER A 838 24.25 -10.26 -32.05
C SER A 838 22.76 -10.55 -31.84
N ARG A 839 22.22 -10.30 -30.64
CA ARG A 839 20.76 -10.35 -30.36
C ARG A 839 19.98 -9.33 -31.17
N TYR A 840 20.43 -8.08 -31.28
CA TYR A 840 19.81 -7.08 -32.16
C TYR A 840 19.77 -7.55 -33.63
N LYS A 841 20.92 -8.00 -34.17
CA LYS A 841 21.02 -8.56 -35.54
C LYS A 841 20.14 -9.80 -35.73
N HIS A 842 19.99 -10.63 -34.70
CA HIS A 842 19.11 -11.78 -34.73
C HIS A 842 17.63 -11.35 -34.79
N ILE A 843 17.18 -10.51 -33.87
CA ILE A 843 15.78 -10.06 -33.78
C ILE A 843 15.37 -9.32 -35.06
N THR A 844 16.18 -8.38 -35.54
CA THR A 844 15.92 -7.66 -36.80
C THR A 844 15.86 -8.59 -38.02
N ARG A 845 16.74 -9.60 -38.09
CA ARG A 845 16.67 -10.64 -39.13
C ARG A 845 15.39 -11.47 -39.02
N GLU A 846 15.00 -11.91 -37.84
CA GLU A 846 13.77 -12.70 -37.69
C GLU A 846 12.49 -11.85 -37.92
N MET A 847 12.52 -10.55 -37.62
CA MET A 847 11.46 -9.61 -38.00
C MET A 847 11.38 -9.44 -39.53
N ALA A 848 12.51 -9.36 -40.22
CA ALA A 848 12.54 -9.38 -41.69
C ALA A 848 12.02 -10.71 -42.26
N ASN A 849 12.42 -11.86 -41.69
CA ASN A 849 11.90 -13.17 -42.07
C ASN A 849 10.37 -13.23 -41.88
N TRP A 850 9.88 -12.73 -40.73
CA TRP A 850 8.46 -12.59 -40.44
C TRP A 850 7.74 -11.74 -41.49
N ARG A 851 8.30 -10.58 -41.88
CA ARG A 851 7.70 -9.70 -42.89
C ARG A 851 7.53 -10.38 -44.24
N HIS A 852 8.55 -11.11 -44.72
CA HIS A 852 8.47 -11.87 -45.96
C HIS A 852 7.41 -12.98 -45.88
N ALA A 853 7.42 -13.76 -44.80
CA ALA A 853 6.47 -14.85 -44.57
C ALA A 853 5.02 -14.36 -44.44
N PHE A 854 4.83 -13.17 -43.87
CA PHE A 854 3.53 -12.52 -43.72
C PHE A 854 3.04 -11.91 -45.04
N GLN A 855 3.91 -11.26 -45.81
CA GLN A 855 3.58 -10.81 -47.16
C GLN A 855 3.22 -11.99 -48.09
N ALA A 856 3.94 -13.12 -47.98
CA ALA A 856 3.59 -14.35 -48.68
C ALA A 856 2.25 -14.94 -48.20
N TYR A 857 1.89 -14.79 -46.92
CA TYR A 857 0.55 -15.16 -46.45
C TYR A 857 -0.52 -14.28 -47.11
N LEU A 858 -0.41 -12.94 -46.99
CA LEU A 858 -1.36 -11.98 -47.55
C LEU A 858 -1.53 -12.08 -49.07
N ALA A 859 -0.45 -12.38 -49.81
CA ALA A 859 -0.50 -12.54 -51.27
C ALA A 859 -1.22 -13.81 -51.76
N PHE A 860 -1.48 -14.77 -50.87
CA PHE A 860 -2.06 -16.08 -51.18
C PHE A 860 -3.21 -16.45 -50.23
N SER A 861 -3.89 -15.45 -49.65
CA SER A 861 -5.01 -15.63 -48.72
C SER A 861 -6.05 -14.53 -48.95
N ASP A 862 -7.28 -14.94 -49.28
CA ASP A 862 -8.43 -14.04 -49.30
C ASP A 862 -8.89 -13.82 -47.85
N LEU A 863 -8.66 -12.62 -47.32
CA LEU A 863 -9.06 -12.25 -45.96
C LEU A 863 -10.44 -11.57 -45.97
N ASP A 864 -11.28 -11.90 -44.99
CA ASP A 864 -12.49 -11.12 -44.72
C ASP A 864 -12.15 -9.81 -43.98
N ALA A 865 -13.17 -9.00 -43.65
CA ALA A 865 -12.92 -7.71 -43.01
C ALA A 865 -12.35 -7.83 -41.57
N PRO A 866 -12.84 -8.73 -40.69
CA PRO A 866 -12.18 -9.07 -39.43
C PRO A 866 -10.71 -9.49 -39.55
N ASP A 867 -10.39 -10.41 -40.48
CA ASP A 867 -9.02 -10.88 -40.68
C ASP A 867 -8.14 -9.80 -41.28
N THR A 868 -8.68 -8.96 -42.16
CA THR A 868 -7.99 -7.77 -42.69
C THR A 868 -7.64 -6.79 -41.57
N ARG A 869 -8.55 -6.53 -40.63
CA ARG A 869 -8.29 -5.70 -39.44
C ARG A 869 -7.14 -6.27 -38.60
N ILE A 870 -7.14 -7.56 -38.32
CA ILE A 870 -6.04 -8.24 -37.61
C ILE A 870 -4.73 -8.09 -38.39
N ALA A 871 -4.76 -8.29 -39.71
CA ALA A 871 -3.56 -8.16 -40.55
C ALA A 871 -2.97 -6.73 -40.53
N LYS A 872 -3.82 -5.69 -40.47
CA LYS A 872 -3.38 -4.29 -40.31
C LYS A 872 -2.73 -4.04 -38.95
N LEU A 873 -3.30 -4.55 -37.86
CA LEU A 873 -2.69 -4.47 -36.52
C LEU A 873 -1.31 -5.15 -36.46
N LEU A 874 -1.16 -6.35 -37.05
CA LEU A 874 0.13 -7.04 -37.13
C LEU A 874 1.15 -6.25 -37.97
N THR A 875 0.73 -5.68 -39.10
CA THR A 875 1.60 -4.83 -39.95
C THR A 875 2.08 -3.59 -39.20
N GLN A 876 1.16 -2.89 -38.53
CA GLN A 876 1.44 -1.71 -37.71
C GLN A 876 2.41 -2.04 -36.57
N ARG A 877 2.17 -3.11 -35.81
CA ARG A 877 3.06 -3.56 -34.72
C ARG A 877 4.46 -3.90 -35.22
N HIS A 878 4.57 -4.60 -36.36
CA HIS A 878 5.85 -4.93 -36.98
C HIS A 878 6.65 -3.66 -37.33
N CYS A 879 6.03 -2.75 -38.09
CA CYS A 879 6.65 -1.49 -38.53
C CYS A 879 7.19 -0.68 -37.34
N LEU A 880 6.37 -0.47 -36.31
CA LEU A 880 6.77 0.34 -35.16
C LEU A 880 7.85 -0.33 -34.31
N MET A 881 7.84 -1.66 -34.18
CA MET A 881 8.86 -2.38 -33.42
C MET A 881 10.23 -2.32 -34.11
N ILE A 882 10.29 -2.29 -35.45
CA ILE A 882 11.54 -2.04 -36.20
C ILE A 882 12.09 -0.66 -35.87
N VAL A 883 11.28 0.40 -36.02
CA VAL A 883 11.74 1.78 -35.76
C VAL A 883 12.16 1.94 -34.29
N LEU A 884 11.49 1.28 -33.34
CA LEU A 884 11.80 1.32 -31.91
C LEU A 884 13.14 0.63 -31.57
N LEU A 885 13.42 -0.52 -32.21
CA LEU A 885 14.71 -1.21 -32.06
C LEU A 885 15.85 -0.40 -32.67
N ASP A 886 15.63 0.23 -33.82
CA ASP A 886 16.65 0.99 -34.54
C ASP A 886 16.94 2.35 -33.87
N SER A 887 15.92 3.07 -33.38
CA SER A 887 16.14 4.29 -32.57
C SER A 887 16.90 3.98 -31.29
N MET A 888 16.60 2.82 -30.67
CA MET A 888 17.29 2.34 -29.49
C MET A 888 18.76 2.03 -29.74
N VAL A 889 19.08 1.15 -30.68
CA VAL A 889 20.47 0.72 -30.89
C VAL A 889 21.33 1.86 -31.45
N SER A 890 20.80 2.69 -32.34
CA SER A 890 21.51 3.87 -32.86
C SER A 890 21.82 4.92 -31.80
N GLY A 891 20.94 5.06 -30.80
CA GLY A 891 21.10 6.07 -29.76
C GLY A 891 20.67 7.48 -30.17
N SER A 892 19.74 7.63 -31.13
CA SER A 892 19.24 8.93 -31.58
C SER A 892 17.84 8.81 -32.21
N ASP A 893 16.92 9.75 -31.94
CA ASP A 893 15.61 9.76 -32.65
C ASP A 893 15.76 10.19 -34.12
N TYR A 894 16.95 10.53 -34.62
CA TYR A 894 17.16 10.83 -36.05
C TYR A 894 16.75 9.66 -36.94
N VAL A 895 16.87 8.44 -36.42
CA VAL A 895 16.46 7.23 -37.11
C VAL A 895 14.95 7.17 -37.33
N CYS A 896 14.14 7.77 -36.45
CA CYS A 896 12.69 7.89 -36.62
C CYS A 896 12.35 8.72 -37.87
N ASP A 897 13.06 9.82 -38.09
CA ASP A 897 12.80 10.76 -39.19
C ASP A 897 13.59 10.44 -40.48
N ARG A 898 14.68 9.66 -40.39
CA ARG A 898 15.49 9.26 -41.56
C ARG A 898 15.09 7.90 -42.13
N ASN A 899 14.92 6.90 -41.27
CA ASN A 899 14.66 5.52 -41.66
C ASN A 899 13.19 5.14 -41.40
N GLY A 900 12.61 5.64 -40.30
CA GLY A 900 11.28 5.26 -39.84
C GLY A 900 10.09 5.84 -40.61
N LEU A 901 10.27 6.85 -41.47
CA LEU A 901 9.15 7.52 -42.17
C LEU A 901 8.26 6.57 -42.97
N CYS A 902 8.84 5.58 -43.66
CA CYS A 902 8.07 4.60 -44.43
C CYS A 902 7.22 3.72 -43.51
N ASP A 903 7.84 3.19 -42.45
CA ASP A 903 7.17 2.37 -41.43
C ASP A 903 6.11 3.15 -40.64
N PHE A 904 6.34 4.43 -40.34
CA PHE A 904 5.34 5.33 -39.73
C PHE A 904 4.17 5.63 -40.66
N SER A 905 4.41 5.86 -41.95
CA SER A 905 3.32 6.03 -42.94
C SER A 905 2.48 4.76 -43.00
N ILE A 906 3.11 3.59 -43.20
CA ILE A 906 2.43 2.29 -43.25
C ILE A 906 1.64 2.02 -41.95
N ALA A 907 2.22 2.33 -40.79
CA ALA A 907 1.56 2.17 -39.50
C ALA A 907 0.34 3.11 -39.35
N THR A 908 0.43 4.36 -39.81
CA THR A 908 -0.65 5.35 -39.79
C THR A 908 -1.79 4.97 -40.75
N ASP A 909 -1.47 4.42 -41.92
CA ASP A 909 -2.46 3.89 -42.87
C ASP A 909 -3.17 2.65 -42.30
N CYS A 910 -2.43 1.77 -41.61
CA CYS A 910 -3.00 0.62 -40.92
C CYS A 910 -3.92 1.05 -39.76
N ALA A 911 -3.48 2.01 -38.94
CA ALA A 911 -4.29 2.58 -37.87
C ALA A 911 -5.55 3.28 -38.40
N THR A 912 -5.46 4.01 -39.52
CA THR A 912 -6.62 4.61 -40.19
C THR A 912 -7.64 3.57 -40.62
N PHE A 913 -7.20 2.45 -41.21
CA PHE A 913 -8.11 1.35 -41.54
C PHE A 913 -8.78 0.77 -40.29
N VAL A 914 -8.02 0.51 -39.22
CA VAL A 914 -8.54 -0.09 -37.98
C VAL A 914 -9.52 0.84 -37.28
N VAL A 915 -9.23 2.15 -37.19
CA VAL A 915 -10.14 3.14 -36.57
C VAL A 915 -11.44 3.27 -37.35
N ASN A 916 -11.37 3.37 -38.69
CA ASN A 916 -12.57 3.42 -39.53
C ASN A 916 -13.42 2.14 -39.40
N TYR A 917 -12.79 0.98 -39.51
CA TYR A 917 -13.46 -0.31 -39.35
C TYR A 917 -14.13 -0.44 -37.98
N ASP A 918 -13.42 -0.10 -36.90
CA ASP A 918 -13.97 -0.17 -35.55
C ASP A 918 -15.12 0.82 -35.34
N ASN A 919 -15.05 2.03 -35.91
CA ASN A 919 -16.15 3.00 -35.83
C ASN A 919 -17.43 2.50 -36.55
N ASP A 920 -17.29 1.71 -37.61
CA ASP A 920 -18.42 1.13 -38.34
C ASP A 920 -19.05 -0.07 -37.61
N ILE A 921 -18.27 -0.82 -36.82
CA ILE A 921 -18.73 -2.08 -36.19
C ILE A 921 -18.95 -2.02 -34.66
N MET A 922 -18.32 -1.10 -33.93
CA MET A 922 -18.35 -1.05 -32.47
C MET A 922 -19.46 -0.14 -31.95
N GLN A 923 -20.38 -0.72 -31.18
CA GLN A 923 -21.46 0.01 -30.52
C GLN A 923 -21.27 -0.04 -29.01
N GLY A 924 -20.81 1.08 -28.44
CA GLY A 924 -20.58 1.25 -27.01
C GLY A 924 -19.14 0.95 -26.56
N PRO A 925 -18.88 1.02 -25.23
CA PRO A 925 -17.55 0.82 -24.66
C PRO A 925 -17.05 -0.62 -24.85
N SER A 926 -15.75 -0.78 -25.12
CA SER A 926 -15.09 -2.08 -25.28
C SER A 926 -13.73 -2.14 -24.57
N PHE A 927 -13.13 -3.33 -24.50
CA PHE A 927 -11.87 -3.60 -23.79
C PHE A 927 -11.02 -4.61 -24.57
N THR A 928 -9.71 -4.34 -24.62
CA THR A 928 -8.69 -5.28 -25.11
C THR A 928 -7.46 -5.24 -24.19
N PHE A 929 -6.79 -6.39 -24.04
CA PHE A 929 -5.50 -6.48 -23.34
C PHE A 929 -4.34 -5.87 -24.15
N GLU A 930 -4.58 -5.54 -25.42
CA GLU A 930 -3.58 -5.07 -26.38
C GLU A 930 -3.65 -3.54 -26.53
N SER A 931 -2.50 -2.86 -26.63
CA SER A 931 -2.46 -1.44 -27.00
C SER A 931 -2.49 -1.35 -28.52
N GLU A 932 -3.67 -1.53 -29.09
CA GLU A 932 -3.91 -1.77 -30.54
C GLU A 932 -3.62 -0.53 -31.38
N VAL A 933 -4.24 0.60 -31.05
CA VAL A 933 -4.14 1.88 -31.77
C VAL A 933 -3.49 2.93 -30.89
N VAL A 934 -3.94 3.09 -29.63
CA VAL A 934 -3.65 4.29 -28.83
C VAL A 934 -2.16 4.47 -28.54
N GLY A 935 -1.49 3.45 -28.01
CA GLY A 935 -0.04 3.51 -27.74
C GLY A 935 0.82 3.60 -29.00
N PRO A 936 0.60 2.74 -30.01
CA PRO A 936 1.23 2.83 -31.32
C PRO A 936 1.14 4.21 -31.99
N VAL A 937 -0.07 4.78 -32.09
CA VAL A 937 -0.32 6.04 -32.79
C VAL A 937 0.21 7.24 -32.00
N TYR A 938 0.14 7.20 -30.67
CA TYR A 938 0.83 8.15 -29.80
C TYR A 938 2.31 8.26 -30.11
N TRP A 939 2.98 7.11 -30.26
CA TRP A 939 4.40 7.10 -30.54
C TRP A 939 4.73 7.72 -31.90
N ILE A 940 3.88 7.50 -32.92
CA ILE A 940 3.99 8.19 -34.21
C ILE A 940 3.83 9.71 -34.05
N ALA A 941 2.78 10.17 -33.36
CA ALA A 941 2.52 11.60 -33.16
C ALA A 941 3.67 12.31 -32.41
N ALA A 942 4.24 11.63 -31.41
CA ALA A 942 5.32 12.14 -30.56
C ALA A 942 6.73 12.04 -31.18
N LYS A 943 6.98 11.08 -32.10
CA LYS A 943 8.33 10.81 -32.63
C LYS A 943 8.52 10.93 -34.15
N CYS A 944 7.46 10.97 -34.94
CA CYS A 944 7.54 11.36 -36.35
C CYS A 944 7.42 12.89 -36.45
N ARG A 945 8.38 13.54 -37.11
CA ARG A 945 8.39 14.99 -37.33
C ARG A 945 7.83 15.43 -38.68
N GLN A 946 7.41 14.48 -39.52
CA GLN A 946 6.73 14.80 -40.78
C GLN A 946 5.31 15.36 -40.46
N PRO A 947 4.99 16.60 -40.90
CA PRO A 947 3.80 17.33 -40.47
C PRO A 947 2.46 16.60 -40.66
N ASP A 948 2.29 15.87 -41.76
CA ASP A 948 1.01 15.26 -42.14
C ASP A 948 0.77 13.93 -41.41
N ILE A 949 1.79 13.06 -41.36
CA ILE A 949 1.77 11.77 -40.66
C ILE A 949 1.51 12.00 -39.17
N ARG A 950 2.22 12.95 -38.54
CA ARG A 950 2.07 13.20 -37.09
C ARG A 950 0.72 13.83 -36.72
N ARG A 951 0.18 14.71 -37.58
CA ARG A 951 -1.17 15.27 -37.43
C ARG A 951 -2.25 14.22 -37.67
N ARG A 952 -2.09 13.35 -38.67
CA ARG A 952 -3.02 12.23 -38.91
C ARG A 952 -2.99 11.25 -37.74
N ALA A 953 -1.82 10.98 -37.16
CA ALA A 953 -1.71 10.22 -35.93
C ALA A 953 -2.46 10.90 -34.77
N LEU A 954 -2.30 12.21 -34.57
CA LEU A 954 -3.07 12.94 -33.57
C LEU A 954 -4.60 12.88 -33.83
N GLU A 955 -5.05 13.06 -35.06
CA GLU A 955 -6.46 12.91 -35.45
C GLU A 955 -7.00 11.51 -35.10
N LEU A 956 -6.25 10.45 -35.36
CA LEU A 956 -6.63 9.08 -35.03
C LEU A 956 -6.81 8.86 -33.53
N LEU A 957 -6.04 9.54 -32.67
CA LEU A 957 -6.26 9.51 -31.22
C LEU A 957 -7.60 10.18 -30.84
N TYR A 958 -7.90 11.35 -31.41
CA TYR A 958 -9.19 12.04 -31.22
C TYR A 958 -10.39 11.27 -31.80
N GLU A 959 -10.22 10.58 -32.93
CA GLU A 959 -11.21 9.67 -33.50
C GLU A 959 -11.45 8.48 -32.55
N ARG A 960 -10.38 7.92 -31.99
CA ARG A 960 -10.44 6.77 -31.07
C ARG A 960 -11.04 7.13 -29.70
N GLU A 961 -10.84 8.34 -29.19
CA GLU A 961 -11.43 8.82 -27.92
C GLU A 961 -12.96 8.65 -27.89
N LYS A 962 -13.62 8.93 -29.01
CA LYS A 962 -15.09 8.84 -29.16
C LYS A 962 -15.66 7.44 -28.91
N THR A 963 -14.84 6.40 -29.02
CA THR A 963 -15.26 5.00 -28.83
C THR A 963 -15.31 4.56 -27.36
N ASN A 964 -14.72 5.34 -26.43
CA ASN A 964 -14.56 4.97 -25.01
C ASN A 964 -13.89 3.59 -24.77
N ARG A 965 -13.17 3.07 -25.78
CA ARG A 965 -12.46 1.79 -25.74
C ARG A 965 -11.24 1.85 -24.82
N VAL A 966 -11.10 0.83 -23.96
CA VAL A 966 -9.91 0.64 -23.11
C VAL A 966 -8.91 -0.26 -23.82
N GLU A 967 -7.72 0.29 -24.11
CA GLU A 967 -6.61 -0.41 -24.74
C GLU A 967 -5.44 -0.53 -23.76
N SER A 968 -5.43 -1.63 -22.99
CA SER A 968 -4.47 -1.85 -21.91
C SER A 968 -4.43 -0.71 -20.87
N LEU A 969 -3.27 -0.40 -20.29
CA LEU A 969 -3.05 0.76 -19.41
C LEU A 969 -3.05 2.13 -20.12
N THR A 970 -3.37 2.20 -21.42
CA THR A 970 -3.22 3.45 -22.19
C THR A 970 -4.43 4.35 -21.98
N MET A 971 -4.28 5.44 -21.24
CA MET A 971 -5.36 6.40 -20.97
C MET A 971 -5.41 7.50 -22.02
N ILE A 972 -6.34 7.34 -22.97
CA ILE A 972 -6.40 8.11 -24.22
C ILE A 972 -6.37 9.63 -24.05
N LYS A 973 -7.06 10.20 -23.05
CA LYS A 973 -7.05 11.65 -22.77
C LYS A 973 -5.65 12.19 -22.48
N HIS A 974 -4.90 11.49 -21.64
CA HIS A 974 -3.52 11.82 -21.27
C HIS A 974 -2.60 11.70 -22.48
N THR A 975 -2.82 10.64 -23.27
CA THR A 975 -2.09 10.37 -24.51
C THR A 975 -2.28 11.48 -25.56
N ILE A 976 -3.51 11.98 -25.71
CA ILE A 976 -3.83 13.13 -26.58
C ILE A 976 -3.15 14.40 -26.07
N ALA A 977 -3.21 14.69 -24.77
CA ALA A 977 -2.56 15.87 -24.19
C ALA A 977 -1.05 15.87 -24.43
N MET A 978 -0.37 14.74 -24.15
CA MET A 978 1.06 14.58 -24.40
C MET A 978 1.41 14.77 -25.88
N ALA A 979 0.69 14.11 -26.79
CA ALA A 979 0.95 14.21 -28.23
C ALA A 979 0.74 15.64 -28.75
N THR A 980 -0.36 16.28 -28.37
CA THR A 980 -0.66 17.68 -28.73
C THR A 980 0.46 18.60 -28.23
N ARG A 981 0.89 18.44 -26.97
CA ARG A 981 1.92 19.28 -26.37
C ARG A 981 3.30 19.11 -27.01
N VAL A 982 3.69 17.89 -27.36
CA VAL A 982 4.95 17.64 -28.11
C VAL A 982 4.93 18.34 -29.47
N ILE A 983 3.81 18.27 -30.19
CA ILE A 983 3.64 18.93 -31.49
C ILE A 983 3.70 20.45 -31.34
N GLU A 984 3.00 21.03 -30.36
CA GLU A 984 3.04 22.48 -30.06
C GLU A 984 4.45 23.01 -29.78
N ILE A 985 5.27 22.24 -29.05
CA ILE A 985 6.64 22.64 -28.71
C ILE A 985 7.58 22.52 -29.92
N GLU A 986 7.51 21.40 -30.65
CA GLU A 986 8.40 21.17 -31.79
C GLU A 986 8.09 22.08 -32.99
N GLU A 987 6.81 22.40 -33.23
CA GLU A 987 6.36 23.20 -34.38
C GLU A 987 6.19 24.71 -34.09
N GLU A 988 6.54 25.18 -32.90
CA GLU A 988 6.37 26.58 -32.47
C GLU A 988 6.97 27.57 -33.50
N GLY A 989 6.12 28.37 -34.16
CA GLY A 989 6.59 29.39 -35.12
C GLY A 989 7.14 28.84 -36.45
N LEU A 990 6.79 27.61 -36.85
CA LEU A 990 7.01 27.12 -38.22
C LEU A 990 5.90 27.64 -39.17
N GLU A 991 6.26 27.94 -40.43
CA GLU A 991 5.28 28.22 -41.47
C GLU A 991 4.61 26.92 -41.95
N ILE A 992 3.42 26.63 -41.43
CA ILE A 992 2.64 25.44 -41.79
C ILE A 992 2.03 25.61 -43.20
N PRO A 993 2.13 24.61 -44.10
CA PRO A 993 1.55 24.68 -45.44
C PRO A 993 0.04 24.98 -45.47
N ARG A 994 -0.40 25.80 -46.44
CA ARG A 994 -1.82 26.12 -46.62
C ARG A 994 -2.65 24.87 -46.90
N GLY A 995 -3.62 24.60 -46.05
CA GLY A 995 -4.55 23.46 -46.16
C GLY A 995 -4.34 22.39 -45.09
N THR A 996 -3.19 22.40 -44.40
CA THR A 996 -2.95 21.56 -43.22
C THR A 996 -3.60 22.20 -41.98
N LYS A 997 -4.27 21.39 -41.14
CA LYS A 997 -4.86 21.88 -39.87
C LYS A 997 -3.79 22.44 -38.94
N HIS A 998 -4.11 23.55 -38.29
CA HIS A 998 -3.30 24.11 -37.22
C HIS A 998 -3.53 23.31 -35.93
N ILE A 999 -2.54 23.25 -35.03
CA ILE A 999 -2.68 22.53 -33.75
C ILE A 999 -3.78 23.16 -32.86
N GLN A 1000 -4.06 24.45 -33.05
CA GLN A 1000 -5.14 25.20 -32.41
C GLN A 1000 -6.55 24.83 -32.90
N ASP A 1001 -6.69 24.07 -34.00
CA ASP A 1001 -7.98 23.65 -34.56
C ASP A 1001 -8.55 22.37 -33.90
N TYR A 1002 -7.80 21.75 -32.97
CA TYR A 1002 -8.17 20.50 -32.32
C TYR A 1002 -9.01 20.73 -31.04
N PRO A 1003 -9.96 19.84 -30.70
CA PRO A 1003 -11.03 20.16 -29.75
C PRO A 1003 -10.66 20.12 -28.26
N ASN A 1004 -9.65 19.33 -27.84
CA ASN A 1004 -9.31 19.23 -26.41
C ASN A 1004 -8.46 20.44 -26.00
N LYS A 1005 -9.14 21.52 -25.65
CA LYS A 1005 -8.52 22.64 -24.94
C LYS A 1005 -8.02 22.16 -23.59
N TYR A 1006 -6.75 22.36 -23.36
CA TYR A 1006 -6.17 22.33 -22.02
C TYR A 1006 -5.53 23.69 -21.75
N GLU A 1007 -5.65 24.16 -20.51
CA GLU A 1007 -5.06 25.43 -20.06
C GLU A 1007 -3.74 25.14 -19.36
N ILE A 1008 -2.64 25.76 -19.81
CA ILE A 1008 -1.37 25.73 -19.10
C ILE A 1008 -1.46 26.73 -17.94
N ILE A 1009 -1.67 26.22 -16.73
CA ILE A 1009 -1.80 27.01 -15.50
C ILE A 1009 -0.45 27.62 -15.09
N SER A 1010 0.62 26.85 -15.22
CA SER A 1010 1.98 27.32 -14.92
C SER A 1010 3.04 26.59 -15.76
N ARG A 1011 4.20 27.23 -15.92
CA ARG A 1011 5.41 26.64 -16.48
C ARG A 1011 6.58 27.00 -15.58
N GLU A 1012 7.36 26.00 -15.21
CA GLU A 1012 8.56 26.11 -14.41
C GLU A 1012 9.72 25.39 -15.12
N GLU A 1013 10.91 25.97 -15.05
CA GLU A 1013 12.15 25.34 -15.52
C GLU A 1013 12.90 24.87 -14.28
N SER A 1014 13.04 23.55 -14.11
CA SER A 1014 13.74 23.00 -12.95
C SER A 1014 15.25 23.10 -13.14
N SER A 1015 15.94 23.49 -12.06
CA SER A 1015 17.41 23.42 -11.95
C SER A 1015 17.91 21.99 -11.64
N GLU A 1016 17.00 21.03 -11.44
CA GLU A 1016 17.33 19.62 -11.26
C GLU A 1016 17.92 19.03 -12.54
N TRP A 1017 19.07 18.37 -12.41
CA TRP A 1017 19.68 17.64 -13.52
C TRP A 1017 18.77 16.51 -14.00
N ALA A 1018 18.77 16.29 -15.31
CA ALA A 1018 18.00 15.23 -15.97
C ALA A 1018 18.23 13.80 -15.41
N GLU A 1019 19.35 13.56 -14.71
CA GLU A 1019 19.59 12.33 -13.93
C GLU A 1019 18.46 12.04 -12.92
N GLY A 1020 17.94 13.05 -12.22
CA GLY A 1020 16.84 12.91 -11.25
C GLY A 1020 15.52 12.50 -11.91
N PHE A 1021 15.18 13.17 -13.02
CA PHE A 1021 14.01 12.88 -13.85
C PHE A 1021 14.03 11.43 -14.41
N LEU A 1022 15.20 10.95 -14.84
CA LEU A 1022 15.38 9.55 -15.27
C LEU A 1022 15.23 8.52 -14.13
N THR A 1023 15.52 8.89 -12.88
CA THR A 1023 15.29 8.01 -11.72
C THR A 1023 13.84 7.98 -11.26
N ASP A 1024 13.18 9.14 -11.12
CA ASP A 1024 11.76 9.27 -10.73
C ASP A 1024 10.83 8.51 -11.68
N GLN A 1025 11.18 8.51 -12.96
CA GLN A 1025 10.47 7.82 -14.02
C GLN A 1025 10.34 6.29 -13.84
N LYS A 1026 11.19 5.65 -13.02
CA LYS A 1026 11.07 4.21 -12.75
C LYS A 1026 9.81 3.84 -11.98
N GLU A 1027 9.20 4.80 -11.27
CA GLU A 1027 8.03 4.56 -10.43
C GLU A 1027 6.71 4.96 -11.10
N GLN A 1028 6.75 5.70 -12.23
CA GLN A 1028 5.58 6.38 -12.80
C GLN A 1028 5.25 5.95 -14.23
N TRP A 1029 3.98 5.58 -14.44
CA TRP A 1029 3.32 5.22 -15.71
C TRP A 1029 4.10 4.29 -16.68
N PRO A 1030 4.13 2.97 -16.48
CA PRO A 1030 5.00 2.05 -17.25
C PRO A 1030 4.80 2.09 -18.77
N VAL A 1031 3.56 2.22 -19.25
CA VAL A 1031 3.25 2.04 -20.69
C VAL A 1031 3.49 3.31 -21.51
N LEU A 1032 3.36 4.49 -20.91
CA LEU A 1032 3.71 5.78 -21.54
C LEU A 1032 5.17 6.14 -21.24
N TRP A 1033 5.75 5.64 -20.15
CA TRP A 1033 7.20 5.49 -19.99
C TRP A 1033 7.76 4.67 -21.15
N ASP A 1034 7.25 3.46 -21.38
CA ASP A 1034 7.74 2.57 -22.42
C ASP A 1034 7.30 2.92 -23.86
N LEU A 1035 6.62 4.05 -24.06
CA LEU A 1035 6.39 4.66 -25.37
C LEU A 1035 7.11 6.02 -25.52
N GLY A 1036 7.05 6.88 -24.50
CA GLY A 1036 7.60 8.24 -24.52
C GLY A 1036 9.09 8.33 -24.21
N SER A 1037 9.63 7.53 -23.28
CA SER A 1037 11.04 7.59 -22.85
C SER A 1037 11.99 6.77 -23.71
N HIS A 1038 11.54 6.40 -24.90
CA HIS A 1038 12.32 5.60 -25.84
C HIS A 1038 13.27 6.45 -26.70
N SER A 1039 13.46 7.73 -26.37
CA SER A 1039 14.57 8.54 -26.86
C SER A 1039 15.86 8.28 -26.10
N CYS A 1040 16.98 8.29 -26.80
CA CYS A 1040 18.27 7.94 -26.23
C CYS A 1040 19.11 9.13 -25.75
N ASP A 1041 18.60 10.36 -25.89
CA ASP A 1041 19.40 11.59 -25.82
C ASP A 1041 19.43 12.25 -24.43
N VAL A 1042 19.35 11.48 -23.34
CA VAL A 1042 19.58 12.01 -21.98
C VAL A 1042 20.83 11.33 -21.41
N PRO A 1043 22.04 11.87 -21.64
CA PRO A 1043 23.28 11.26 -21.19
C PRO A 1043 23.51 11.49 -19.70
N THR A 1044 23.51 10.40 -18.94
CA THR A 1044 24.20 10.28 -17.64
C THR A 1044 25.72 10.46 -17.85
N LYS A 1045 26.16 11.71 -17.97
CA LYS A 1045 27.55 12.23 -18.00
C LYS A 1045 28.57 11.65 -18.99
N LEU A 1046 28.25 10.60 -19.76
CA LEU A 1046 29.22 9.89 -20.59
C LEU A 1046 28.68 9.56 -21.99
N THR A 1047 29.13 10.33 -22.98
CA THR A 1047 29.87 9.80 -24.14
C THR A 1047 30.46 10.97 -24.92
N GLY A 1048 31.73 11.30 -24.66
CA GLY A 1048 32.56 12.15 -25.54
C GLY A 1048 32.88 11.49 -26.89
N ILE A 1049 32.01 10.61 -27.39
CA ILE A 1049 32.15 9.82 -28.61
C ILE A 1049 30.94 10.09 -29.52
N THR A 1050 29.69 9.95 -29.03
CA THR A 1050 28.49 10.30 -29.81
C THR A 1050 28.38 11.80 -29.98
N VAL A 1051 28.48 12.56 -28.88
CA VAL A 1051 28.57 14.03 -28.93
C VAL A 1051 29.76 14.46 -29.77
N ALA A 1052 30.91 13.77 -29.67
CA ALA A 1052 32.07 14.10 -30.51
C ALA A 1052 31.91 13.72 -31.99
N ARG A 1053 31.07 12.74 -32.34
CA ARG A 1053 30.81 12.33 -33.72
C ARG A 1053 29.81 13.27 -34.40
N GLU A 1054 28.71 13.61 -33.72
CA GLU A 1054 27.80 14.66 -34.18
C GLU A 1054 28.49 16.02 -34.20
N LYS A 1055 29.22 16.38 -33.14
CA LYS A 1055 30.01 17.62 -33.09
C LYS A 1055 31.10 17.63 -34.15
N LYS A 1056 31.74 16.50 -34.48
CA LYS A 1056 32.70 16.45 -35.59
C LYS A 1056 32.02 16.60 -36.96
N GLU A 1057 30.87 15.96 -37.21
CA GLU A 1057 30.12 16.18 -38.45
C GLU A 1057 29.60 17.63 -38.55
N LEU A 1058 29.20 18.23 -37.43
CA LEU A 1058 28.74 19.61 -37.33
C LEU A 1058 29.90 20.62 -37.49
N ASP A 1059 31.01 20.42 -36.78
CA ASP A 1059 32.21 21.27 -36.86
C ASP A 1059 32.87 21.12 -38.24
N GLU A 1060 32.90 19.92 -38.83
CA GLU A 1060 33.31 19.74 -40.23
C GLU A 1060 32.33 20.39 -41.21
N GLY A 1061 31.03 20.37 -40.93
CA GLY A 1061 30.02 21.04 -41.74
C GLY A 1061 30.16 22.57 -41.70
N LEU A 1062 30.28 23.14 -40.50
CA LEU A 1062 30.51 24.56 -40.26
C LEU A 1062 31.86 25.01 -40.85
N ALA A 1063 32.92 24.20 -40.72
CA ALA A 1063 34.20 24.44 -41.39
C ALA A 1063 34.14 24.32 -42.92
N LYS A 1064 33.20 23.53 -43.45
CA LYS A 1064 32.83 23.46 -44.89
C LYS A 1064 31.81 24.55 -45.28
N GLY A 1065 31.57 25.55 -44.43
CA GLY A 1065 30.71 26.71 -44.73
C GLY A 1065 29.22 26.38 -44.79
N TRP A 1066 28.75 25.34 -44.10
CA TRP A 1066 27.33 25.04 -44.04
C TRP A 1066 26.60 26.18 -43.31
N PRO A 1067 25.52 26.75 -43.88
CA PRO A 1067 24.77 27.80 -43.21
C PRO A 1067 24.10 27.27 -41.94
N ARG A 1068 23.80 28.15 -40.98
CA ARG A 1068 23.09 27.79 -39.75
C ARG A 1068 21.73 27.16 -40.03
N GLU A 1069 21.12 27.43 -41.20
CA GLU A 1069 19.94 26.72 -41.71
C GLU A 1069 20.12 25.19 -41.86
N ARG A 1070 21.32 24.59 -41.70
CA ARG A 1070 21.51 23.12 -41.63
C ARG A 1070 21.52 22.53 -40.22
N LEU A 1071 21.44 23.36 -39.16
CA LEU A 1071 21.06 22.91 -37.82
C LEU A 1071 19.56 22.61 -37.71
N VAL A 1072 18.81 23.02 -38.73
CA VAL A 1072 17.39 22.75 -38.91
C VAL A 1072 17.24 21.31 -39.38
N TRP A 1073 16.55 20.50 -38.59
CA TRP A 1073 16.20 19.13 -38.94
C TRP A 1073 15.10 19.08 -40.01
N PRO A 1074 14.76 17.90 -40.55
CA PRO A 1074 13.65 17.77 -41.50
C PRO A 1074 12.42 18.57 -41.03
N TYR A 1075 11.80 19.27 -41.97
CA TYR A 1075 10.56 20.06 -41.78
C TYR A 1075 10.64 21.34 -40.93
N GLY A 1076 11.85 21.85 -40.62
CA GLY A 1076 12.01 23.19 -40.04
C GLY A 1076 12.29 23.23 -38.54
N ILE A 1077 12.21 22.08 -37.86
CA ILE A 1077 12.36 21.99 -36.40
C ILE A 1077 13.82 22.21 -36.01
N THR A 1078 14.06 23.13 -35.06
CA THR A 1078 15.38 23.40 -34.50
C THR A 1078 15.70 22.46 -33.33
N ARG A 1079 16.99 22.25 -33.06
CA ARG A 1079 17.46 21.38 -31.98
C ARG A 1079 16.81 21.75 -30.63
N GLU A 1080 16.76 23.04 -30.27
CA GLU A 1080 16.21 23.48 -28.98
C GLU A 1080 14.71 23.23 -28.75
N ARG A 1081 13.96 22.93 -29.80
CA ARG A 1081 12.52 22.63 -29.73
C ARG A 1081 12.24 21.14 -29.62
N ARG A 1082 13.23 20.30 -29.90
CA ARG A 1082 13.06 18.85 -29.92
C ARG A 1082 12.76 18.32 -28.51
N VAL A 1083 11.65 17.59 -28.38
CA VAL A 1083 11.22 16.99 -27.11
C VAL A 1083 11.72 15.54 -27.03
N LEU A 1084 12.53 15.27 -26.02
CA LEU A 1084 13.18 13.97 -25.86
C LEU A 1084 12.26 12.99 -25.12
N SER A 1085 11.89 13.30 -23.88
CA SER A 1085 10.97 12.48 -23.08
C SER A 1085 9.91 13.37 -22.42
N VAL A 1086 8.72 12.81 -22.21
CA VAL A 1086 7.57 13.44 -21.54
C VAL A 1086 6.96 12.47 -20.54
N VAL A 1087 6.63 12.96 -19.35
CA VAL A 1087 5.95 12.25 -18.26
C VAL A 1087 4.68 12.99 -17.89
N VAL A 1088 3.68 12.25 -17.42
CA VAL A 1088 2.48 12.80 -16.80
C VAL A 1088 2.45 12.41 -15.33
N LYS A 1089 2.44 13.41 -14.46
CA LYS A 1089 2.14 13.30 -13.02
C LYS A 1089 0.70 13.80 -12.83
N ARG A 1090 -0.15 13.08 -12.10
CA ARG A 1090 -1.54 13.54 -11.83
C ARG A 1090 -1.54 14.54 -10.67
N HIS A 1091 -2.29 15.63 -10.79
CA HIS A 1091 -2.48 16.61 -9.71
C HIS A 1091 -3.85 16.47 -9.05
N THR A 1092 -4.93 16.47 -9.86
CA THR A 1092 -6.32 16.28 -9.40
C THR A 1092 -7.06 15.33 -10.34
N ALA A 1093 -8.41 15.32 -10.35
CA ALA A 1093 -9.18 14.61 -11.38
C ALA A 1093 -9.09 15.30 -12.75
N ASP A 1094 -8.94 16.63 -12.75
CA ASP A 1094 -9.05 17.49 -13.93
C ASP A 1094 -7.71 18.18 -14.30
N ASP A 1095 -6.72 18.12 -13.39
CA ASP A 1095 -5.39 18.71 -13.53
C ASP A 1095 -4.26 17.66 -13.62
N LEU A 1096 -3.29 17.93 -14.50
CA LEU A 1096 -2.05 17.16 -14.73
C LEU A 1096 -0.81 18.05 -14.63
N TRP A 1097 0.30 17.46 -14.22
CA TRP A 1097 1.64 17.99 -14.47
C TRP A 1097 2.27 17.22 -15.64
N LEU A 1098 2.72 17.94 -16.67
CA LEU A 1098 3.63 17.41 -17.68
C LEU A 1098 5.06 17.78 -17.30
N GLU A 1099 5.94 16.80 -17.20
CA GLU A 1099 7.38 17.01 -17.07
C GLU A 1099 8.09 16.52 -18.32
N TYR A 1100 8.95 17.33 -18.94
CA TYR A 1100 9.63 16.96 -20.18
C TYR A 1100 11.04 17.55 -20.32
N ILE A 1101 11.87 16.91 -21.15
CA ILE A 1101 13.23 17.38 -21.49
C ILE A 1101 13.28 17.87 -22.93
N ARG A 1102 13.93 19.03 -23.14
CA ARG A 1102 14.35 19.54 -24.45
C ARG A 1102 15.84 19.32 -24.68
N GLU A 1103 16.25 19.28 -25.94
CA GLU A 1103 17.66 19.17 -26.34
C GLU A 1103 18.38 20.54 -26.24
N PRO A 1104 19.59 20.64 -25.65
CA PRO A 1104 20.22 21.93 -25.36
C PRO A 1104 20.89 22.63 -26.56
N LEU A 1105 21.07 23.96 -26.42
CA LEU A 1105 21.49 24.88 -27.48
C LEU A 1105 23.00 25.15 -27.53
N ALA A 1106 23.73 24.92 -26.44
CA ALA A 1106 25.10 25.40 -26.23
C ALA A 1106 26.12 24.28 -25.96
N ALA A 1107 27.41 24.64 -26.00
CA ALA A 1107 28.53 23.71 -25.88
C ALA A 1107 28.83 23.25 -24.43
N ASP A 1108 28.01 23.67 -23.47
CA ASP A 1108 27.99 23.24 -22.07
C ASP A 1108 27.30 21.87 -21.91
N GLY A 1109 26.30 21.56 -22.74
CA GLY A 1109 25.68 20.24 -22.85
C GLY A 1109 24.73 19.86 -21.70
N GLU A 1110 24.23 20.84 -20.94
CA GLU A 1110 23.33 20.58 -19.80
C GLU A 1110 21.87 20.39 -20.23
N TYR A 1111 21.29 19.24 -19.88
CA TYR A 1111 19.88 18.92 -20.15
C TYR A 1111 19.00 19.37 -18.97
N ARG A 1112 17.97 20.16 -19.27
CA ARG A 1112 17.04 20.73 -18.27
C ARG A 1112 15.65 20.12 -18.35
N VAL A 1113 14.99 20.04 -17.20
CA VAL A 1113 13.65 19.49 -17.05
C VAL A 1113 12.64 20.64 -16.96
N MET A 1114 11.73 20.71 -17.93
CA MET A 1114 10.59 21.60 -17.91
C MET A 1114 9.44 20.93 -17.16
N LYS A 1115 8.73 21.68 -16.32
CA LYS A 1115 7.51 21.24 -15.63
C LYS A 1115 6.37 22.19 -15.99
N GLU A 1116 5.25 21.67 -16.45
CA GLU A 1116 4.06 22.45 -16.85
C GLU A 1116 2.82 21.89 -16.17
N HIS A 1117 2.06 22.74 -15.50
CA HIS A 1117 0.76 22.39 -14.94
C HIS A 1117 -0.33 22.65 -15.97
N ILE A 1118 -1.18 21.66 -16.23
CA ILE A 1118 -2.15 21.62 -17.31
C ILE A 1118 -3.51 21.17 -16.78
N ARG A 1119 -4.57 21.94 -17.06
CA ARG A 1119 -5.96 21.60 -16.75
C ARG A 1119 -6.74 21.28 -18.02
N PHE A 1120 -7.55 20.22 -18.01
CA PHE A 1120 -8.51 19.98 -19.08
C PHE A 1120 -9.75 20.87 -18.93
N ALA A 1121 -10.28 21.36 -20.06
CA ALA A 1121 -11.51 22.15 -20.13
C ALA A 1121 -12.78 21.29 -20.30
#